data_AF-A0A323UCA6-F1
#
_entry.id   AF-A0A323UCA6-F1
#
_cell.length_a   1.000
_cell.length_b   1.000
_cell.length_c   1.000
_cell.angle_alpha   90.00
_cell.angle_beta   90.00
_cell.angle_gamma   90.00
#
_symmetry.space_group_name_H-M   'P 1'
#
loop_
_entity.id
_entity.type
_entity.pdbx_description
1 polymer ?
#
loop_
_entity_poly.entity_id
_entity_poly.type
_entity_poly.pdbx_seq_one_letter_code
_entity_poly.pdbx_strand_id
1 'polypeptide(L)'
;MLMRKSHGIALVVALVSILVIGGVLALMFSRMIDEMRHSRDDTAVVQTLMLARGGANVAGALLTGPVRDRLRQVVNATSSTTNRWSYGGNGSGTQPDPATVASDLAVVAGQLQTQVDSLVCDLNPAPAGSGATVRVRVYFTNTACAGSTTYPSGVGLPTGVKLPSGRFVDGSPRGGTGDNNLQQYSLPFVMVAEATQGTYRRNVVLQGEYRFPIGRSSFARYALFTNVHASRGGEDIWFTDRTLFDGPVHTNQYFRFYRNPWFGGEVTSAGCTSPGVSSCSGSITPGASFMSADGRSQNFIAESSMSPNASAPTYRGTQPAFTDGVSWRSSFVKLPDNDNRQREAANDRGLLFASNLYSLDLYATDSNGNLLTRNASGQWQPAATYQYIKACTSSSSSSCTEYRYTDGPSKVLYRKSGSSWVVVQNNFNGVIYVEGSIDRLRGPSRVPANSSNPDNAPPALAHFAEITIAARNDIRITRDLKYENPPCSSSPTRNPDGSVTRATCDNLDVNNILGIYAQGTSSDPGDILIGGGDASSGLLAPANIAIQGVLMSSRGIVGVENYNSISPAGDVNLLGGIIEYYYGAFGTFNSSTGTFSTGYGRKFTYDQRMLNGKAPPYFPTTELDEVGTPRVISFGQREQVY
;
A
#
# COMPACT_ATOMS: atom_id res chain seq x y z
N MET A 1 20.92 -70.58 83.20
CA MET A 1 20.93 -69.16 83.62
C MET A 1 21.23 -68.16 82.48
N LEU A 2 20.89 -68.40 81.19
CA LEU A 2 21.33 -67.45 80.12
C LEU A 2 20.40 -67.23 78.90
N MET A 3 19.21 -67.84 78.78
CA MET A 3 18.38 -67.72 77.54
C MET A 3 17.09 -66.90 77.65
N ARG A 4 16.71 -66.39 78.84
CA ARG A 4 15.43 -65.68 79.02
C ARG A 4 15.53 -64.14 78.87
N LYS A 5 16.74 -63.58 78.77
CA LYS A 5 16.96 -62.13 78.54
C LYS A 5 17.04 -61.72 77.06
N SER A 6 17.34 -62.65 76.14
CA SER A 6 17.50 -62.35 74.71
C SER A 6 16.18 -62.10 73.97
N HIS A 7 15.09 -62.75 74.38
CA HIS A 7 13.77 -62.60 73.72
C HIS A 7 13.04 -61.30 74.08
N GLY A 8 13.20 -60.81 75.33
CA GLY A 8 12.63 -59.52 75.75
C GLY A 8 13.36 -58.31 75.15
N ILE A 9 14.70 -58.39 75.06
CA ILE A 9 15.51 -57.35 74.42
C ILE A 9 15.27 -57.36 72.90
N ALA A 10 15.18 -58.52 72.25
CA ALA A 10 14.86 -58.58 70.82
C ALA A 10 13.47 -58.01 70.48
N LEU A 11 12.45 -58.25 71.31
CA LEU A 11 11.10 -57.70 71.11
C LEU A 11 11.07 -56.17 71.33
N VAL A 12 11.75 -55.67 72.37
CA VAL A 12 11.84 -54.22 72.62
C VAL A 12 12.66 -53.53 71.54
N VAL A 13 13.78 -54.10 71.11
CA VAL A 13 14.58 -53.57 70.00
C VAL A 13 13.77 -53.60 68.70
N ALA A 14 12.99 -54.65 68.43
CA ALA A 14 12.12 -54.70 67.25
C ALA A 14 11.00 -53.65 67.32
N LEU A 15 10.34 -53.48 68.46
CA LEU A 15 9.29 -52.47 68.66
C LEU A 15 9.83 -51.04 68.54
N VAL A 16 10.97 -50.76 69.18
CA VAL A 16 11.64 -49.46 69.06
C VAL A 16 12.11 -49.22 67.63
N SER A 17 12.63 -50.23 66.95
CA SER A 17 13.03 -50.13 65.54
C SER A 17 11.83 -49.85 64.64
N ILE A 18 10.70 -50.53 64.84
CA ILE A 18 9.45 -50.29 64.09
C ILE A 18 8.92 -48.88 64.36
N LEU A 19 9.00 -48.39 65.60
CA LEU A 19 8.53 -47.05 65.96
C LEU A 19 9.43 -45.96 65.38
N VAL A 20 10.75 -46.17 65.39
CA VAL A 20 11.71 -45.26 64.74
C VAL A 20 11.55 -45.29 63.22
N ILE A 21 11.45 -46.48 62.60
CA ILE A 21 11.25 -46.62 61.15
C ILE A 21 9.90 -46.02 60.74
N GLY A 22 8.84 -46.26 61.49
CA GLY A 22 7.51 -45.67 61.26
C GLY A 22 7.52 -44.14 61.41
N GLY A 23 8.22 -43.60 62.41
CA GLY A 23 8.39 -42.16 62.60
C GLY A 23 9.20 -41.51 61.47
N VAL A 24 10.28 -42.14 61.03
CA VAL A 24 11.09 -41.66 59.89
C VAL A 24 10.30 -41.71 58.59
N LEU A 25 9.55 -42.79 58.34
CA LEU A 25 8.68 -42.92 57.16
C LEU A 25 7.57 -41.86 57.16
N ALA A 26 6.94 -41.59 58.30
CA ALA A 26 5.92 -40.54 58.42
C ALA A 26 6.49 -39.14 58.17
N LEU A 27 7.70 -38.85 58.70
CA LEU A 27 8.39 -37.59 58.46
C LEU A 27 8.81 -37.41 56.99
N MET A 28 9.35 -38.46 56.36
CA MET A 28 9.69 -38.42 54.94
C MET A 28 8.45 -38.26 54.05
N PHE A 29 7.33 -38.92 54.38
CA PHE A 29 6.07 -38.77 53.66
C PHE A 29 5.47 -37.37 53.82
N SER A 30 5.52 -36.79 55.03
CA SER A 30 5.11 -35.39 55.26
C SER A 30 5.95 -34.43 54.44
N ARG A 31 7.27 -34.57 54.46
CA ARG A 31 8.20 -33.72 53.71
C ARG A 31 8.02 -33.88 52.20
N MET A 32 7.77 -35.09 51.72
CA MET A 32 7.49 -35.36 50.32
C MET A 32 6.16 -34.71 49.87
N ILE A 33 5.12 -34.72 50.71
CA ILE A 33 3.86 -34.03 50.42
C ILE A 33 4.07 -32.52 50.37
N ASP A 34 4.84 -31.95 51.29
CA ASP A 34 5.15 -30.52 51.30
C ASP A 34 6.00 -30.13 50.08
N GLU A 35 7.01 -30.92 49.71
CA GLU A 35 7.82 -30.71 48.49
C GLU A 35 6.97 -30.85 47.21
N MET A 36 6.03 -31.80 47.15
CA MET A 36 5.10 -31.94 46.02
C MET A 36 4.12 -30.77 45.92
N ARG A 37 3.65 -30.23 47.04
CA ARG A 37 2.80 -29.01 47.05
C ARG A 37 3.61 -27.81 46.59
N HIS A 38 4.80 -27.62 47.13
CA HIS A 38 5.68 -26.51 46.75
C HIS A 38 6.04 -26.56 45.26
N SER A 39 6.35 -27.75 44.74
CA SER A 39 6.65 -27.95 43.31
C SER A 39 5.44 -27.71 42.40
N ARG A 40 4.23 -28.09 42.82
CA ARG A 40 2.98 -27.76 42.11
C ARG A 40 2.70 -26.26 42.09
N ASP A 41 2.97 -25.58 43.19
CA ASP A 41 2.77 -24.13 43.29
C ASP A 41 3.80 -23.38 42.44
N ASP A 42 5.07 -23.80 42.46
CA ASP A 42 6.13 -23.23 41.63
C ASP A 42 5.85 -23.42 40.13
N THR A 43 5.41 -24.61 39.73
CA THR A 43 5.04 -24.89 38.33
C THR A 43 3.82 -24.08 37.89
N ALA A 44 2.79 -23.95 38.72
CA ALA A 44 1.61 -23.13 38.41
C ALA A 44 1.95 -21.63 38.33
N VAL A 45 2.84 -21.14 39.20
CA VAL A 45 3.34 -19.75 39.16
C VAL A 45 4.11 -19.47 37.86
N VAL A 46 5.01 -20.37 37.46
CA VAL A 46 5.78 -20.23 36.22
C VAL A 46 4.86 -20.34 35.00
N GLN A 47 3.92 -21.28 34.98
CA GLN A 47 2.95 -21.43 33.89
C GLN A 47 2.08 -20.18 33.73
N THR A 48 1.56 -19.64 34.82
CA THR A 48 0.74 -18.41 34.80
C THR A 48 1.56 -17.22 34.30
N LEU A 49 2.84 -17.12 34.66
CA LEU A 49 3.73 -16.08 34.13
C LEU A 49 4.00 -16.25 32.63
N MET A 50 4.25 -17.48 32.17
CA MET A 50 4.45 -17.77 30.75
C MET A 50 3.20 -17.46 29.92
N LEU A 51 2.01 -17.74 30.46
CA LEU A 51 0.73 -17.38 29.85
C LEU A 51 0.54 -15.87 29.76
N ALA A 52 0.90 -15.12 30.81
CA ALA A 52 0.84 -13.66 30.80
C ALA A 52 1.81 -13.06 29.76
N ARG A 53 3.03 -13.61 29.65
CA ARG A 53 4.00 -13.23 28.61
C ARG A 53 3.51 -13.60 27.21
N GLY A 54 2.86 -14.76 27.05
CA GLY A 54 2.20 -15.17 25.82
C GLY A 54 1.11 -14.18 25.39
N GLY A 55 0.27 -13.74 26.33
CA GLY A 55 -0.72 -12.68 26.09
C GLY A 55 -0.09 -11.37 25.66
N ALA A 56 1.03 -10.95 26.28
CA ALA A 56 1.76 -9.75 25.88
C ALA A 56 2.35 -9.85 24.47
N ASN A 57 2.85 -11.02 24.08
CA ASN A 57 3.36 -11.26 22.72
C ASN A 57 2.25 -11.21 21.66
N VAL A 58 1.09 -11.81 21.94
CA VAL A 58 -0.09 -11.71 21.07
C VAL A 58 -0.50 -10.25 20.89
N ALA A 59 -0.57 -9.50 21.97
CA ALA A 59 -0.87 -8.07 21.94
C ALA A 59 0.15 -7.27 21.12
N GLY A 60 1.44 -7.58 21.25
CA GLY A 60 2.51 -6.98 20.45
C GLY A 60 2.35 -7.23 18.95
N ALA A 61 1.98 -8.46 18.57
CA ALA A 61 1.70 -8.80 17.17
C ALA A 61 0.48 -8.04 16.62
N LEU A 62 -0.58 -7.91 17.43
CA LEU A 62 -1.77 -7.14 17.07
C LEU A 62 -1.46 -5.66 16.83
N LEU A 63 -0.57 -5.07 17.64
CA LEU A 63 -0.10 -3.69 17.48
C LEU A 63 0.59 -3.45 16.14
N THR A 64 1.26 -4.46 15.57
CA THR A 64 1.96 -4.34 14.28
C THR A 64 1.10 -4.62 13.04
N GLY A 65 -0.04 -5.30 13.19
CA GLY A 65 -0.92 -5.69 12.09
C GLY A 65 -2.33 -5.07 12.22
N PRO A 66 -3.33 -5.77 12.79
CA PRO A 66 -4.70 -5.30 12.86
C PRO A 66 -4.88 -3.88 13.45
N VAL A 67 -4.11 -3.52 14.48
CA VAL A 67 -4.21 -2.18 15.09
C VAL A 67 -3.69 -1.08 14.16
N ARG A 68 -2.71 -1.38 13.29
CA ARG A 68 -2.28 -0.46 12.23
C ARG A 68 -3.41 -0.15 11.26
N ASP A 69 -4.14 -1.18 10.83
CA ASP A 69 -5.23 -1.00 9.86
C ASP A 69 -6.39 -0.21 10.48
N ARG A 70 -6.66 -0.40 11.78
CA ARG A 70 -7.60 0.45 12.55
C ARG A 70 -7.08 1.88 12.72
N LEU A 71 -5.80 2.07 13.02
CA LEU A 71 -5.19 3.40 13.10
C LEU A 71 -5.31 4.12 11.76
N ARG A 72 -5.13 3.44 10.62
CA ARG A 72 -5.32 4.03 9.29
C ARG A 72 -6.74 4.58 9.12
N GLN A 73 -7.77 3.83 9.53
CA GLN A 73 -9.16 4.31 9.48
C GLN A 73 -9.36 5.57 10.34
N VAL A 74 -8.80 5.59 11.55
CA VAL A 74 -8.87 6.76 12.46
C VAL A 74 -8.14 7.96 11.87
N VAL A 75 -6.93 7.77 11.34
CA VAL A 75 -6.13 8.85 10.76
C VAL A 75 -6.82 9.43 9.53
N ASN A 76 -7.38 8.61 8.64
CA ASN A 76 -8.14 9.09 7.49
C ASN A 76 -9.34 9.96 7.90
N ALA A 77 -9.95 9.70 9.05
CA ALA A 77 -11.10 10.45 9.55
C ALA A 77 -10.73 11.73 10.33
N THR A 78 -9.53 11.80 10.91
CA THR A 78 -9.16 12.85 11.87
C THR A 78 -8.02 13.75 11.41
N SER A 79 -7.17 13.28 10.51
CA SER A 79 -6.05 14.06 10.01
C SER A 79 -6.50 15.23 9.15
N SER A 80 -5.73 16.31 9.18
CA SER A 80 -6.01 17.45 8.32
C SER A 80 -5.65 17.14 6.86
N THR A 81 -6.61 17.36 5.97
CA THR A 81 -6.43 17.22 4.51
C THR A 81 -5.84 18.48 3.85
N THR A 82 -5.78 19.61 4.57
CA THR A 82 -5.39 20.93 4.02
C THR A 82 -4.24 21.60 4.77
N ASN A 83 -4.03 21.32 6.05
CA ASN A 83 -2.99 21.97 6.85
C ASN A 83 -1.58 21.46 6.52
N ARG A 84 -0.58 22.30 6.86
CA ARG A 84 0.85 21.97 6.79
C ARG A 84 1.25 20.74 7.61
N TRP A 85 0.53 20.44 8.69
CA TRP A 85 0.75 19.28 9.54
C TRP A 85 -0.49 18.38 9.56
N SER A 86 -0.32 17.06 9.53
CA SER A 86 -1.43 16.09 9.71
C SER A 86 -2.19 16.40 11.00
N TYR A 87 -1.44 16.71 12.04
CA TYR A 87 -1.90 17.13 13.36
C TYR A 87 -0.97 18.26 13.85
N GLY A 88 -1.51 19.30 14.47
CA GLY A 88 -0.74 20.49 14.88
C GLY A 88 -0.98 21.76 14.07
N GLY A 89 -1.97 21.75 13.17
CA GLY A 89 -2.46 22.94 12.48
C GLY A 89 -1.57 23.45 11.34
N ASN A 90 -1.65 24.77 11.05
CA ASN A 90 -1.06 25.38 9.85
C ASN A 90 0.07 26.38 10.14
N GLY A 91 0.79 26.21 11.25
CA GLY A 91 1.87 27.13 11.66
C GLY A 91 2.98 27.26 10.62
N SER A 92 3.64 28.43 10.59
CA SER A 92 4.72 28.77 9.64
C SER A 92 6.10 28.22 10.03
N GLY A 93 6.23 27.61 11.21
CA GLY A 93 7.49 27.04 11.71
C GLY A 93 7.92 25.75 11.01
N THR A 94 9.14 25.30 11.33
CA THR A 94 9.70 24.01 10.89
C THR A 94 9.21 22.82 11.71
N GLN A 95 8.46 23.07 12.78
CA GLN A 95 7.79 22.07 13.62
C GLN A 95 6.35 22.55 13.96
N PRO A 96 5.40 21.63 14.20
CA PRO A 96 4.05 21.97 14.64
C PRO A 96 4.02 22.44 16.09
N ASP A 97 2.95 23.15 16.47
CA ASP A 97 2.71 23.53 17.87
C ASP A 97 2.45 22.26 18.72
N PRO A 98 3.27 21.98 19.76
CA PRO A 98 3.12 20.78 20.58
C PRO A 98 1.78 20.66 21.31
N ALA A 99 1.15 21.77 21.71
CA ALA A 99 -0.13 21.75 22.42
C ALA A 99 -1.27 21.37 21.47
N THR A 100 -1.26 21.92 20.26
CA THR A 100 -2.22 21.55 19.21
C THR A 100 -2.05 20.08 18.82
N VAL A 101 -0.82 19.61 18.63
CA VAL A 101 -0.54 18.19 18.35
C VAL A 101 -1.06 17.29 19.47
N ALA A 102 -0.82 17.64 20.73
CA ALA A 102 -1.30 16.87 21.87
C ALA A 102 -2.83 16.78 21.92
N SER A 103 -3.52 17.88 21.61
CA SER A 103 -4.99 17.93 21.53
C SER A 103 -5.52 17.05 20.40
N ASP A 104 -4.96 17.19 19.19
CA ASP A 104 -5.36 16.41 18.02
C ASP A 104 -5.13 14.91 18.24
N LEU A 105 -3.95 14.54 18.76
CA LEU A 105 -3.62 13.14 19.04
C LEU A 105 -4.42 12.56 20.21
N ALA A 106 -4.99 13.37 21.11
CA ALA A 106 -5.92 12.87 22.11
C ALA A 106 -7.23 12.37 21.47
N VAL A 107 -7.69 13.01 20.39
CA VAL A 107 -8.85 12.54 19.60
C VAL A 107 -8.51 11.22 18.90
N VAL A 108 -7.33 11.13 18.28
CA VAL A 108 -6.83 9.89 17.66
C VAL A 108 -6.76 8.76 18.68
N ALA A 109 -6.19 9.02 19.86
CA ALA A 109 -6.08 8.04 20.94
C ALA A 109 -7.46 7.54 21.40
N GLY A 110 -8.44 8.44 21.55
CA GLY A 110 -9.80 8.09 21.93
C GLY A 110 -10.50 7.20 20.90
N GLN A 111 -10.43 7.55 19.62
CA GLN A 111 -11.04 6.73 18.56
C GLN A 111 -10.31 5.39 18.39
N LEU A 112 -8.97 5.38 18.46
CA LEU A 112 -8.18 4.18 18.39
C LEU A 112 -8.44 3.25 19.57
N GLN A 113 -8.63 3.78 20.79
CA GLN A 113 -8.96 2.99 21.98
C GLN A 113 -10.20 2.13 21.72
N THR A 114 -11.28 2.71 21.21
CA THR A 114 -12.53 1.98 20.90
C THR A 114 -12.30 0.87 19.87
N GLN A 115 -11.49 1.14 18.83
CA GLN A 115 -11.18 0.15 17.81
C GLN A 115 -10.34 -1.01 18.36
N VAL A 116 -9.35 -0.71 19.21
CA VAL A 116 -8.47 -1.70 19.84
C VAL A 116 -9.23 -2.53 20.87
N ASP A 117 -10.12 -1.92 21.64
CA ASP A 117 -10.96 -2.62 22.62
C ASP A 117 -11.77 -3.73 21.94
N SER A 118 -12.35 -3.44 20.76
CA SER A 118 -13.11 -4.42 19.97
C SER A 118 -12.28 -5.62 19.48
N LEU A 119 -10.96 -5.47 19.36
CA LEU A 119 -10.06 -6.52 18.89
C LEU A 119 -9.53 -7.39 20.02
N VAL A 120 -9.38 -6.83 21.23
CA VAL A 120 -8.55 -7.43 22.28
C VAL A 120 -9.33 -7.81 23.54
N CYS A 121 -10.35 -7.04 23.92
CA CYS A 121 -10.88 -7.09 25.28
C CYS A 121 -11.71 -8.33 25.64
N ASP A 122 -12.31 -8.97 24.64
CA ASP A 122 -13.06 -10.22 24.82
C ASP A 122 -12.30 -11.44 24.23
N LEU A 123 -11.03 -11.25 23.85
CA LEU A 123 -10.15 -12.32 23.39
C LEU A 123 -9.50 -13.05 24.59
N ASN A 124 -9.59 -14.38 24.60
CA ASN A 124 -8.79 -15.23 25.50
C ASN A 124 -7.73 -16.01 24.69
N PRO A 125 -6.46 -15.58 24.67
CA PRO A 125 -5.39 -16.26 23.93
C PRO A 125 -4.82 -17.49 24.64
N ALA A 126 -5.41 -17.96 25.75
CA ALA A 126 -4.97 -19.17 26.43
C ALA A 126 -5.19 -20.43 25.55
N PRO A 127 -4.32 -21.46 25.64
CA PRO A 127 -4.52 -22.72 24.92
C PRO A 127 -5.86 -23.37 25.27
N ALA A 128 -6.58 -23.86 24.26
CA ALA A 128 -7.86 -24.53 24.45
C ALA A 128 -7.72 -25.74 25.39
N GLY A 129 -8.65 -25.88 26.35
CA GLY A 129 -8.64 -26.97 27.33
C GLY A 129 -7.62 -26.82 28.48
N SER A 130 -6.83 -25.75 28.53
CA SER A 130 -5.86 -25.51 29.62
C SER A 130 -6.48 -25.10 30.95
N GLY A 131 -7.76 -24.69 30.96
CA GLY A 131 -8.43 -24.12 32.13
C GLY A 131 -7.90 -22.74 32.55
N ALA A 132 -6.94 -22.17 31.81
CA ALA A 132 -6.41 -20.84 32.07
C ALA A 132 -7.19 -19.76 31.32
N THR A 133 -7.24 -18.56 31.90
CA THR A 133 -7.79 -17.37 31.27
C THR A 133 -6.72 -16.31 31.16
N VAL A 134 -6.42 -15.87 29.95
CA VAL A 134 -5.55 -14.72 29.68
C VAL A 134 -6.41 -13.57 29.20
N ARG A 135 -6.20 -12.38 29.78
CA ARG A 135 -6.88 -11.14 29.42
C ARG A 135 -5.84 -10.09 29.07
N VAL A 136 -5.97 -9.52 27.89
CA VAL A 136 -5.08 -8.46 27.42
C VAL A 136 -5.87 -7.16 27.38
N ARG A 137 -5.24 -6.08 27.86
CA ARG A 137 -5.76 -4.71 27.78
C ARG A 137 -4.67 -3.83 27.18
N VAL A 138 -5.03 -3.01 26.21
CA VAL A 138 -4.13 -2.03 25.61
C VAL A 138 -4.75 -0.66 25.81
N TYR A 139 -4.01 0.23 26.44
CA TYR A 139 -4.44 1.57 26.83
C TYR A 139 -3.70 2.59 25.97
N PHE A 140 -4.43 3.25 25.08
CA PHE A 140 -4.04 4.53 24.47
C PHE A 140 -4.66 5.72 25.21
N THR A 141 -5.69 5.46 26.03
CA THR A 141 -6.30 6.43 26.95
C THR A 141 -6.31 5.89 28.39
N ASN A 142 -6.82 6.68 29.34
CA ASN A 142 -6.86 6.31 30.75
C ASN A 142 -7.81 5.14 31.08
N THR A 143 -8.64 4.72 30.12
CA THR A 143 -9.62 3.63 30.26
C THR A 143 -9.52 2.70 29.05
N ALA A 144 -9.54 1.39 29.29
CA ALA A 144 -9.60 0.39 28.23
C ALA A 144 -10.77 -0.58 28.46
N CYS A 145 -11.15 -1.29 27.41
CA CYS A 145 -12.22 -2.28 27.36
C CYS A 145 -13.61 -1.75 27.73
N ALA A 146 -13.88 -0.47 27.55
CA ALA A 146 -15.22 0.06 27.80
C ALA A 146 -16.22 -0.54 26.78
N GLY A 147 -17.35 -1.04 27.28
CA GLY A 147 -18.36 -1.71 26.44
C GLY A 147 -18.03 -3.15 26.03
N SER A 148 -16.93 -3.73 26.53
CA SER A 148 -16.66 -5.16 26.35
C SER A 148 -17.58 -6.01 27.23
N THR A 149 -17.77 -7.29 26.86
CA THR A 149 -18.55 -8.24 27.66
C THR A 149 -17.94 -8.43 29.05
N THR A 150 -16.61 -8.46 29.11
CA THR A 150 -15.84 -8.64 30.34
C THR A 150 -15.82 -7.38 31.21
N TYR A 151 -15.78 -6.19 30.60
CA TYR A 151 -15.67 -4.91 31.30
C TYR A 151 -16.65 -3.85 30.78
N PRO A 152 -17.96 -3.97 31.04
CA PRO A 152 -18.95 -3.07 30.44
C PRO A 152 -18.70 -1.58 30.75
N SER A 153 -18.23 -1.25 31.95
CA SER A 153 -17.88 0.12 32.37
C SER A 153 -16.43 0.54 32.06
N GLY A 154 -15.64 -0.35 31.45
CA GLY A 154 -14.21 -0.16 31.23
C GLY A 154 -13.35 -0.34 32.49
N VAL A 155 -12.04 -0.38 32.28
CA VAL A 155 -11.03 -0.53 33.35
C VAL A 155 -10.04 0.62 33.24
N GLY A 156 -9.77 1.28 34.38
CA GLY A 156 -8.76 2.34 34.46
C GLY A 156 -7.33 1.82 34.32
N LEU A 157 -6.39 2.73 34.13
CA LEU A 157 -4.95 2.42 34.17
C LEU A 157 -4.54 1.81 35.53
N PRO A 158 -3.51 0.94 35.55
CA PRO A 158 -2.93 0.46 36.80
C PRO A 158 -2.45 1.61 37.71
N THR A 159 -2.53 1.41 39.02
CA THR A 159 -2.13 2.44 40.00
C THR A 159 -0.67 2.85 39.81
N GLY A 160 -0.42 4.17 39.80
CA GLY A 160 0.92 4.74 39.61
C GLY A 160 1.40 4.77 38.16
N VAL A 161 0.61 4.29 37.21
CA VAL A 161 0.87 4.41 35.77
C VAL A 161 0.18 5.65 35.22
N LYS A 162 0.89 6.42 34.39
CA LYS A 162 0.34 7.56 33.66
C LYS A 162 0.65 7.43 32.18
N LEU A 163 -0.29 7.86 31.34
CA LEU A 163 -0.08 8.06 29.92
C LEU A 163 0.25 9.54 29.66
N PRO A 164 1.41 9.87 29.07
CA PRO A 164 1.68 11.22 28.61
C PRO A 164 0.79 11.58 27.41
N SER A 165 0.87 12.82 26.93
CA SER A 165 0.20 13.22 25.69
C SER A 165 0.93 12.65 24.47
N GLY A 166 0.18 12.44 23.38
CA GLY A 166 0.77 12.19 22.07
C GLY A 166 1.64 13.37 21.62
N ARG A 167 2.64 13.11 20.79
CA ARG A 167 3.58 14.14 20.32
C ARG A 167 4.02 13.95 18.88
N PHE A 168 4.50 15.04 18.30
CA PHE A 168 5.29 15.03 17.08
C PHE A 168 6.71 14.51 17.40
N VAL A 169 7.27 13.71 16.50
CA VAL A 169 8.60 13.11 16.64
C VAL A 169 9.58 13.78 15.69
N ASP A 170 9.30 13.74 14.39
CA ASP A 170 10.14 14.31 13.35
C ASP A 170 9.38 14.37 12.01
N GLY A 171 9.90 15.10 11.03
CA GLY A 171 9.34 15.25 9.69
C GLY A 171 9.25 16.70 9.23
N SER A 172 8.99 16.88 7.94
CA SER A 172 8.91 18.22 7.33
C SER A 172 7.45 18.69 7.21
N PRO A 173 7.20 20.02 7.28
CA PRO A 173 5.88 20.55 6.96
C PRO A 173 5.49 20.22 5.52
N ARG A 174 4.20 20.07 5.27
CA ARG A 174 3.65 19.96 3.91
C ARG A 174 3.67 21.32 3.23
N GLY A 175 4.26 21.43 2.06
CA GLY A 175 4.17 22.56 1.14
C GLY A 175 2.87 22.52 0.34
N GLY A 176 1.77 22.97 0.94
CA GLY A 176 0.45 23.03 0.28
C GLY A 176 -0.16 21.65 0.00
N THR A 177 -1.30 21.61 -0.71
CA THR A 177 -2.09 20.38 -0.93
C THR A 177 -1.33 19.35 -1.75
N GLY A 178 -0.57 18.44 -1.11
CA GLY A 178 -0.05 17.24 -1.76
C GLY A 178 1.43 16.85 -1.54
N ASP A 179 2.08 17.25 -0.45
CA ASP A 179 3.44 16.75 -0.14
C ASP A 179 3.40 15.37 0.55
N ASN A 180 4.17 14.40 0.05
CA ASN A 180 4.40 13.10 0.71
C ASN A 180 5.50 13.18 1.79
N ASN A 181 5.64 14.34 2.45
CA ASN A 181 6.57 14.46 3.56
C ASN A 181 6.02 13.61 4.71
N LEU A 182 6.72 12.52 5.03
CA LEU A 182 6.38 11.68 6.16
C LEU A 182 6.57 12.51 7.44
N GLN A 183 5.49 12.66 8.19
CA GLN A 183 5.45 13.28 9.50
C GLN A 183 5.26 12.18 10.53
N GLN A 184 6.21 12.03 11.43
CA GLN A 184 6.19 10.99 12.43
C GLN A 184 5.53 11.50 13.71
N TYR A 185 4.48 10.81 14.13
CA TYR A 185 3.78 11.06 15.39
C TYR A 185 3.94 9.87 16.32
N SER A 186 3.68 10.10 17.61
CA SER A 186 3.77 9.08 18.64
C SER A 186 2.58 9.15 19.57
N LEU A 187 1.93 7.99 19.77
CA LEU A 187 0.96 7.78 20.84
C LEU A 187 1.58 6.92 21.94
N PRO A 188 1.59 7.36 23.20
CA PRO A 188 1.99 6.49 24.28
C PRO A 188 0.94 5.41 24.50
N PHE A 189 1.38 4.23 24.93
CA PHE A 189 0.48 3.15 25.31
C PHE A 189 0.95 2.40 26.55
N VAL A 190 0.01 1.77 27.23
CA VAL A 190 0.26 0.78 28.28
C VAL A 190 -0.43 -0.51 27.87
N MET A 191 0.27 -1.63 27.99
CA MET A 191 -0.29 -2.95 27.79
C MET A 191 -0.30 -3.69 29.11
N VAL A 192 -1.42 -4.34 29.44
CA VAL A 192 -1.55 -5.20 30.61
C VAL A 192 -2.04 -6.56 30.15
N ALA A 193 -1.17 -7.56 30.27
CA ALA A 193 -1.54 -8.96 30.07
C ALA A 193 -1.67 -9.64 31.43
N GLU A 194 -2.85 -10.16 31.72
CA GLU A 194 -3.18 -10.83 32.97
C GLU A 194 -3.52 -12.28 32.67
N ALA A 195 -2.84 -13.21 33.34
CA ALA A 195 -3.14 -14.62 33.27
C ALA A 195 -3.65 -15.11 34.62
N THR A 196 -4.64 -15.99 34.56
CA THR A 196 -5.24 -16.66 35.72
C THR A 196 -5.32 -18.16 35.45
N GLN A 197 -4.89 -18.96 36.41
CA GLN A 197 -4.98 -20.42 36.38
C GLN A 197 -5.30 -20.92 37.79
N GLY A 198 -6.53 -21.36 38.02
CA GLY A 198 -7.02 -21.65 39.37
C GLY A 198 -6.99 -20.41 40.26
N THR A 199 -6.25 -20.47 41.37
CA THR A 199 -6.03 -19.34 42.30
C THR A 199 -4.85 -18.45 41.92
N TYR A 200 -4.00 -18.87 40.99
CA TYR A 200 -2.79 -18.16 40.61
C TYR A 200 -3.09 -17.05 39.61
N ARG A 201 -2.56 -15.85 39.88
CA ARG A 201 -2.69 -14.68 39.01
C ARG A 201 -1.34 -14.01 38.79
N ARG A 202 -1.05 -13.66 37.54
CA ARG A 202 0.16 -12.91 37.16
C ARG A 202 -0.17 -11.85 36.13
N ASN A 203 0.42 -10.67 36.32
CA ASN A 203 0.25 -9.53 35.43
C ASN A 203 1.61 -9.11 34.86
N VAL A 204 1.64 -8.90 33.55
CA VAL A 204 2.73 -8.25 32.82
C VAL A 204 2.23 -6.89 32.38
N VAL A 205 2.92 -5.83 32.82
CA VAL A 205 2.65 -4.46 32.41
C VAL A 205 3.81 -3.96 31.55
N LEU A 206 3.51 -3.52 30.34
CA LEU A 206 4.47 -2.95 29.40
C LEU A 206 4.07 -1.51 29.07
N GLN A 207 5.03 -0.60 29.09
CA GLN A 207 4.83 0.80 28.72
C GLN A 207 5.66 1.13 27.48
N GLY A 208 5.07 1.84 26.54
CA GLY A 208 5.73 2.12 25.27
C GLY A 208 5.18 3.32 24.52
N GLU A 209 5.82 3.58 23.39
CA GLU A 209 5.38 4.54 22.38
C GLU A 209 5.04 3.77 21.10
N TYR A 210 3.86 4.06 20.56
CA TYR A 210 3.40 3.64 19.26
C TYR A 210 3.66 4.76 18.27
N ARG A 211 4.80 4.66 17.56
CA ARG A 211 5.22 5.69 16.61
C ARG A 211 4.75 5.33 15.21
N PHE A 212 4.07 6.24 14.54
CA PHE A 212 3.55 6.00 13.19
C PHE A 212 3.88 7.19 12.28
N PRO A 213 4.43 6.92 11.09
CA PRO A 213 4.59 7.95 10.07
C PRO A 213 3.27 8.17 9.35
N ILE A 214 2.95 9.45 9.09
CA ILE A 214 1.82 9.87 8.28
C ILE A 214 2.37 10.65 7.10
N GLY A 215 2.05 10.22 5.89
CA GLY A 215 2.30 10.97 4.66
C GLY A 215 1.02 11.07 3.86
N ARG A 216 0.93 12.03 2.93
CA ARG A 216 -0.17 12.01 1.98
C ARG A 216 -0.04 10.77 1.09
N SER A 217 -1.14 10.02 0.98
CA SER A 217 -1.17 8.84 0.15
C SER A 217 -0.93 9.23 -1.31
N SER A 218 0.07 8.62 -1.96
CA SER A 218 0.38 8.91 -3.36
C SER A 218 -0.74 8.41 -4.27
N PHE A 219 -1.06 9.15 -5.34
CA PHE A 219 -1.96 8.63 -6.38
C PHE A 219 -1.42 7.35 -7.02
N ALA A 220 -0.10 7.11 -6.94
CA ALA A 220 0.54 5.89 -7.40
C ALA A 220 -0.02 4.60 -6.78
N ARG A 221 -0.67 4.69 -5.61
CA ARG A 221 -1.26 3.50 -4.97
C ARG A 221 -2.36 2.83 -5.79
N TYR A 222 -3.02 3.54 -6.70
CA TYR A 222 -4.18 3.00 -7.39
C TYR A 222 -3.75 2.20 -8.62
N ALA A 223 -4.25 0.98 -8.75
CA ALA A 223 -4.22 0.23 -10.01
C ALA A 223 -5.10 0.94 -11.06
N LEU A 224 -6.24 1.47 -10.61
CA LEU A 224 -7.10 2.34 -11.39
C LEU A 224 -7.74 3.41 -10.50
N PHE A 225 -7.68 4.66 -10.94
CA PHE A 225 -8.44 5.77 -10.38
C PHE A 225 -9.16 6.50 -11.50
N THR A 226 -10.47 6.74 -11.35
CA THR A 226 -11.22 7.62 -12.26
C THR A 226 -11.97 8.71 -11.49
N ASN A 227 -11.89 9.97 -11.92
CA ASN A 227 -12.82 10.97 -11.39
C ASN A 227 -14.24 10.74 -11.90
N VAL A 228 -14.40 10.60 -13.22
CA VAL A 228 -15.65 10.29 -13.91
C VAL A 228 -15.51 8.91 -14.55
N HIS A 229 -16.36 7.96 -14.15
CA HIS A 229 -16.36 6.60 -14.69
C HIS A 229 -17.17 6.51 -15.99
N ALA A 230 -16.79 7.32 -16.95
CA ALA A 230 -17.35 7.41 -18.29
C ALA A 230 -16.26 7.87 -19.26
N SER A 231 -16.45 7.63 -20.56
CA SER A 231 -15.59 8.27 -21.57
C SER A 231 -15.77 9.79 -21.52
N ARG A 232 -14.81 10.55 -22.09
CA ARG A 232 -14.94 12.01 -22.24
C ARG A 232 -16.22 12.40 -22.99
N GLY A 233 -16.68 11.56 -23.92
CA GLY A 233 -17.92 11.76 -24.67
C GLY A 233 -19.21 11.43 -23.89
N GLY A 234 -19.08 10.96 -22.64
CA GLY A 234 -20.22 10.58 -21.80
C GLY A 234 -20.70 9.14 -21.98
N GLU A 235 -19.94 8.30 -22.68
CA GLU A 235 -20.30 6.89 -22.85
C GLU A 235 -20.03 6.10 -21.57
N ASP A 236 -20.97 5.23 -21.21
CA ASP A 236 -20.86 4.37 -20.03
C ASP A 236 -19.72 3.36 -20.17
N ILE A 237 -18.86 3.29 -19.16
CA ILE A 237 -17.80 2.27 -19.08
C ILE A 237 -18.25 1.11 -18.23
N TRP A 238 -18.15 -0.09 -18.80
CA TRP A 238 -18.55 -1.34 -18.16
C TRP A 238 -17.34 -2.21 -17.87
N PHE A 239 -17.18 -2.59 -16.61
CA PHE A 239 -16.25 -3.66 -16.24
C PHE A 239 -16.87 -5.02 -16.55
N THR A 240 -16.22 -5.74 -17.45
CA THR A 240 -16.64 -7.05 -17.94
C THR A 240 -15.86 -8.20 -17.32
N ASP A 241 -16.18 -9.45 -17.70
CA ASP A 241 -15.42 -10.67 -17.40
C ASP A 241 -13.91 -10.60 -17.72
N ARG A 242 -13.53 -9.73 -18.67
CA ARG A 242 -12.14 -9.44 -19.06
C ARG A 242 -11.43 -8.45 -18.13
N THR A 243 -12.13 -7.86 -17.17
CA THR A 243 -11.57 -6.88 -16.23
C THR A 243 -10.96 -7.62 -15.05
N LEU A 244 -9.64 -7.58 -14.94
CA LEU A 244 -8.87 -8.14 -13.83
C LEU A 244 -7.98 -7.02 -13.25
N PHE A 245 -8.28 -6.55 -12.04
CA PHE A 245 -7.45 -5.58 -11.33
C PHE A 245 -6.94 -6.18 -10.01
N ASP A 246 -5.63 -6.35 -9.88
CA ASP A 246 -4.99 -6.96 -8.70
C ASP A 246 -4.52 -5.95 -7.63
N GLY A 247 -4.92 -4.68 -7.77
CA GLY A 247 -4.59 -3.61 -6.84
C GLY A 247 -5.79 -2.70 -6.56
N PRO A 248 -5.60 -1.65 -5.73
CA PRO A 248 -6.69 -0.77 -5.33
C PRO A 248 -7.35 -0.06 -6.52
N VAL A 249 -8.68 -0.04 -6.57
CA VAL A 249 -9.46 0.63 -7.60
C VAL A 249 -10.39 1.65 -6.96
N HIS A 250 -10.39 2.88 -7.48
CA HIS A 250 -11.22 3.96 -6.98
C HIS A 250 -11.99 4.67 -8.10
N THR A 251 -13.21 5.09 -7.82
CA THR A 251 -13.89 6.11 -8.60
C THR A 251 -14.55 7.16 -7.72
N ASN A 252 -14.46 8.43 -8.10
CA ASN A 252 -15.30 9.46 -7.48
C ASN A 252 -16.76 9.35 -7.91
N GLN A 253 -17.05 8.69 -9.03
CA GLN A 253 -18.40 8.44 -9.51
C GLN A 253 -19.00 7.17 -8.89
N TYR A 254 -19.56 6.29 -9.70
CA TYR A 254 -19.98 4.94 -9.35
C TYR A 254 -19.57 3.99 -10.48
N PHE A 255 -19.30 2.74 -10.12
CA PHE A 255 -18.91 1.71 -11.08
C PHE A 255 -20.11 1.15 -11.84
N ARG A 256 -19.82 0.56 -13.00
CA ARG A 256 -20.80 -0.20 -13.78
C ARG A 256 -20.24 -1.58 -14.09
N PHE A 257 -20.98 -2.63 -13.74
CA PHE A 257 -20.53 -4.01 -13.87
C PHE A 257 -21.38 -4.80 -14.86
N TYR A 258 -20.72 -5.64 -15.64
CA TYR A 258 -21.33 -6.56 -16.58
C TYR A 258 -20.65 -7.93 -16.49
N ARG A 259 -21.41 -9.01 -16.34
CA ARG A 259 -20.88 -10.38 -16.12
C ARG A 259 -20.01 -10.44 -14.86
N ASN A 260 -18.80 -10.98 -14.95
CA ASN A 260 -18.02 -11.40 -13.78
C ASN A 260 -16.63 -10.75 -13.73
N PRO A 261 -16.52 -9.41 -13.63
CA PRO A 261 -15.23 -8.74 -13.41
C PRO A 261 -14.62 -9.15 -12.07
N TRP A 262 -13.30 -9.08 -11.95
CA TRP A 262 -12.58 -9.44 -10.73
C TRP A 262 -11.67 -8.31 -10.25
N PHE A 263 -11.73 -8.08 -8.94
CA PHE A 263 -10.92 -7.11 -8.20
C PHE A 263 -10.23 -7.84 -7.05
N GLY A 264 -8.91 -7.94 -7.17
CA GLY A 264 -8.01 -8.51 -6.18
C GLY A 264 -7.64 -7.53 -5.07
N GLY A 265 -7.68 -6.22 -5.32
CA GLY A 265 -7.44 -5.19 -4.31
C GLY A 265 -8.70 -4.46 -3.84
N GLU A 266 -8.53 -3.53 -2.90
CA GLU A 266 -9.63 -2.73 -2.33
C GLU A 266 -10.37 -1.95 -3.42
N VAL A 267 -11.70 -2.04 -3.43
CA VAL A 267 -12.56 -1.25 -4.33
C VAL A 267 -13.24 -0.13 -3.55
N THR A 268 -13.14 1.10 -4.03
CA THR A 268 -13.74 2.26 -3.37
C THR A 268 -14.50 3.13 -4.36
N SER A 269 -15.64 3.65 -3.92
CA SER A 269 -16.49 4.56 -4.70
C SER A 269 -16.94 5.70 -3.80
N ALA A 270 -16.88 6.94 -4.29
CA ALA A 270 -17.49 8.07 -3.60
C ALA A 270 -18.99 8.22 -3.90
N GLY A 271 -19.50 7.52 -4.91
CA GLY A 271 -20.92 7.51 -5.26
C GLY A 271 -21.44 8.83 -5.82
N CYS A 272 -20.57 9.75 -6.27
CA CYS A 272 -21.01 11.02 -6.80
C CYS A 272 -21.69 10.85 -8.17
N THR A 273 -22.89 11.37 -8.36
CA THR A 273 -23.57 11.27 -9.66
C THR A 273 -22.97 12.19 -10.72
N SER A 274 -22.39 13.32 -10.31
CA SER A 274 -21.72 14.29 -11.19
C SER A 274 -20.42 14.80 -10.53
N PRO A 275 -19.30 14.09 -10.71
CA PRO A 275 -18.00 14.50 -10.17
C PRO A 275 -17.54 15.83 -10.79
N GLY A 276 -17.23 16.81 -9.93
CA GLY A 276 -16.57 18.05 -10.33
C GLY A 276 -15.05 17.92 -10.28
N VAL A 277 -14.35 19.06 -10.44
CA VAL A 277 -12.88 19.12 -10.36
C VAL A 277 -12.40 19.03 -8.91
N SER A 278 -13.05 19.75 -8.00
CA SER A 278 -12.64 19.87 -6.60
C SER A 278 -13.52 19.10 -5.61
N SER A 279 -14.76 18.79 -5.97
CA SER A 279 -15.73 18.13 -5.11
C SER A 279 -16.81 17.45 -5.95
N CYS A 280 -17.69 16.70 -5.29
CA CYS A 280 -18.93 16.26 -5.92
C CYS A 280 -19.83 17.46 -6.23
N SER A 281 -20.21 17.64 -7.50
CA SER A 281 -21.19 18.65 -7.93
C SER A 281 -22.61 18.09 -7.96
N GLY A 282 -22.75 16.76 -7.99
CA GLY A 282 -24.02 16.04 -7.96
C GLY A 282 -24.42 15.56 -6.55
N SER A 283 -25.30 14.56 -6.51
CA SER A 283 -25.68 13.88 -5.29
C SER A 283 -24.73 12.73 -4.99
N ILE A 284 -24.53 12.43 -3.71
CA ILE A 284 -23.81 11.24 -3.26
C ILE A 284 -24.84 10.11 -3.10
N THR A 285 -24.76 9.11 -3.97
CA THR A 285 -25.61 7.91 -3.95
C THR A 285 -24.73 6.66 -3.92
N PRO A 286 -24.45 6.09 -2.73
CA PRO A 286 -23.70 4.84 -2.61
C PRO A 286 -24.36 3.72 -3.40
N GLY A 287 -23.63 3.13 -4.35
CA GLY A 287 -24.15 2.06 -5.19
C GLY A 287 -23.34 1.85 -6.46
N ALA A 288 -23.90 1.03 -7.35
CA ALA A 288 -23.32 0.74 -8.66
C ALA A 288 -24.41 0.40 -9.68
N SER A 289 -24.09 0.54 -10.96
CA SER A 289 -24.93 0.04 -12.04
C SER A 289 -24.58 -1.39 -12.43
N PHE A 290 -25.60 -2.18 -12.74
CA PHE A 290 -25.46 -3.56 -13.17
C PHE A 290 -26.20 -3.77 -14.48
N MET A 291 -25.52 -4.41 -15.43
CA MET A 291 -26.13 -4.94 -16.65
C MET A 291 -26.44 -6.42 -16.41
N SER A 292 -27.60 -6.91 -16.83
CA SER A 292 -27.92 -8.35 -16.78
C SER A 292 -26.96 -9.13 -17.68
N ALA A 293 -26.66 -10.39 -17.36
CA ALA A 293 -25.65 -11.17 -18.10
C ALA A 293 -25.99 -11.36 -19.60
N ASP A 294 -27.28 -11.30 -19.95
CA ASP A 294 -27.77 -11.33 -21.33
C ASP A 294 -27.69 -9.98 -22.07
N GLY A 295 -27.27 -8.90 -21.39
CA GLY A 295 -27.10 -7.56 -21.93
C GLY A 295 -28.41 -6.78 -22.15
N ARG A 296 -29.56 -7.28 -21.69
CA ARG A 296 -30.88 -6.71 -22.02
C ARG A 296 -31.46 -5.74 -21.00
N SER A 297 -30.92 -5.69 -19.79
CA SER A 297 -31.43 -4.83 -18.71
C SER A 297 -30.28 -4.20 -17.95
N GLN A 298 -30.38 -2.90 -17.70
CA GLN A 298 -29.44 -2.14 -16.87
C GLN A 298 -30.21 -1.49 -15.74
N ASN A 299 -29.67 -1.55 -14.53
CA ASN A 299 -30.22 -0.82 -13.39
C ASN A 299 -29.13 -0.33 -12.45
N PHE A 300 -29.32 0.86 -11.89
CA PHE A 300 -28.55 1.31 -10.73
C PHE A 300 -29.13 0.69 -9.47
N ILE A 301 -28.29 0.09 -8.64
CA ILE A 301 -28.67 -0.52 -7.37
C ILE A 301 -27.93 0.20 -6.26
N ALA A 302 -28.70 0.86 -5.39
CA ALA A 302 -28.16 1.48 -4.19
C ALA A 302 -27.56 0.40 -3.28
N GLU A 303 -26.49 0.75 -2.55
CA GLU A 303 -25.80 -0.14 -1.60
C GLU A 303 -26.77 -0.89 -0.67
N SER A 304 -27.76 -0.19 -0.11
CA SER A 304 -28.77 -0.74 0.80
C SER A 304 -29.70 -1.78 0.17
N SER A 305 -29.74 -1.83 -1.17
CA SER A 305 -30.61 -2.71 -1.95
C SER A 305 -29.82 -3.79 -2.70
N MET A 306 -28.50 -3.87 -2.49
CA MET A 306 -27.67 -4.91 -3.08
C MET A 306 -27.93 -6.28 -2.42
N SER A 307 -28.11 -7.30 -3.24
CA SER A 307 -28.39 -8.68 -2.82
C SER A 307 -27.30 -9.65 -3.30
N PRO A 308 -26.86 -10.64 -2.51
CA PRO A 308 -27.25 -10.87 -1.11
C PRO A 308 -26.73 -9.79 -0.15
N ASN A 309 -25.67 -9.08 -0.52
CA ASN A 309 -25.15 -7.93 0.22
C ASN A 309 -24.25 -7.05 -0.68
N ALA A 310 -23.86 -5.89 -0.17
CA ALA A 310 -23.06 -4.91 -0.91
C ALA A 310 -21.60 -5.32 -1.17
N SER A 311 -21.07 -6.34 -0.48
CA SER A 311 -19.71 -6.85 -0.66
C SER A 311 -19.61 -8.03 -1.63
N ALA A 312 -20.75 -8.60 -2.02
CA ALA A 312 -20.84 -9.65 -3.03
C ALA A 312 -22.16 -9.53 -3.82
N PRO A 313 -22.43 -8.39 -4.47
CA PRO A 313 -23.71 -8.15 -5.12
C PRO A 313 -23.89 -9.04 -6.34
N THR A 314 -25.14 -9.41 -6.60
CA THR A 314 -25.55 -10.20 -7.75
C THR A 314 -26.75 -9.54 -8.43
N TYR A 315 -26.73 -9.48 -9.76
CA TYR A 315 -27.84 -8.96 -10.54
C TYR A 315 -27.98 -9.74 -11.84
N ARG A 316 -29.03 -10.58 -11.94
CA ARG A 316 -29.41 -11.30 -13.17
C ARG A 316 -28.21 -11.93 -13.90
N GLY A 317 -27.35 -12.64 -13.15
CA GLY A 317 -26.17 -13.34 -13.66
C GLY A 317 -24.87 -12.51 -13.73
N THR A 318 -24.91 -11.21 -13.43
CA THR A 318 -23.72 -10.38 -13.24
C THR A 318 -23.31 -10.41 -11.77
N GLN A 319 -22.04 -10.75 -11.52
CA GLN A 319 -21.47 -10.90 -10.20
C GLN A 319 -20.00 -10.42 -10.20
N PRO A 320 -19.72 -9.15 -9.84
CA PRO A 320 -18.36 -8.71 -9.59
C PRO A 320 -17.78 -9.42 -8.36
N ALA A 321 -16.49 -9.75 -8.42
CA ALA A 321 -15.76 -10.35 -7.30
C ALA A 321 -14.85 -9.31 -6.63
N PHE A 322 -15.09 -9.02 -5.35
CA PHE A 322 -14.30 -8.09 -4.53
C PHE A 322 -13.51 -8.86 -3.47
N THR A 323 -12.29 -9.26 -3.81
CA THR A 323 -11.51 -10.20 -2.97
C THR A 323 -11.01 -9.54 -1.68
N ASP A 324 -10.55 -8.30 -1.77
CA ASP A 324 -10.03 -7.52 -0.64
C ASP A 324 -11.07 -6.49 -0.13
N GLY A 325 -12.34 -6.66 -0.51
CA GLY A 325 -13.46 -5.84 -0.04
C GLY A 325 -13.80 -4.62 -0.91
N VAL A 326 -14.94 -4.01 -0.57
CA VAL A 326 -15.47 -2.84 -1.28
C VAL A 326 -16.10 -1.84 -0.31
N SER A 327 -15.91 -0.54 -0.58
CA SER A 327 -16.58 0.56 0.11
C SER A 327 -17.30 1.47 -0.89
N TRP A 328 -18.63 1.60 -0.71
CA TRP A 328 -19.48 2.46 -1.54
C TRP A 328 -19.63 3.89 -1.01
N ARG A 329 -19.00 4.18 0.14
CA ARG A 329 -19.11 5.43 0.89
C ARG A 329 -17.75 6.09 1.11
N SER A 330 -16.81 5.89 0.18
CA SER A 330 -15.51 6.53 0.27
C SER A 330 -15.66 8.04 0.13
N SER A 331 -14.73 8.79 0.72
CA SER A 331 -14.64 10.23 0.47
C SER A 331 -14.28 10.50 -0.99
N PHE A 332 -14.76 11.62 -1.52
CA PHE A 332 -14.33 12.16 -2.80
C PHE A 332 -12.84 12.50 -2.74
N VAL A 333 -12.06 12.01 -3.71
CA VAL A 333 -10.63 12.24 -3.80
C VAL A 333 -10.37 13.25 -4.91
N LYS A 334 -10.03 14.47 -4.54
CA LYS A 334 -9.74 15.53 -5.50
C LYS A 334 -8.43 15.25 -6.28
N LEU A 335 -8.50 15.31 -7.61
CA LEU A 335 -7.31 15.30 -8.48
C LEU A 335 -6.55 16.64 -8.37
N PRO A 336 -5.22 16.65 -8.56
CA PRO A 336 -4.42 17.88 -8.47
C PRO A 336 -4.84 18.92 -9.52
N ASP A 337 -4.84 20.19 -9.12
CA ASP A 337 -5.27 21.28 -10.00
C ASP A 337 -4.15 21.89 -10.87
N ASN A 338 -2.87 21.74 -10.51
CA ASN A 338 -1.80 22.55 -11.11
C ASN A 338 -0.42 21.88 -11.23
N ASP A 339 0.41 22.57 -12.00
CA ASP A 339 1.72 22.21 -12.52
C ASP A 339 2.91 22.52 -11.60
N ASN A 340 2.66 23.27 -10.53
CA ASN A 340 3.71 23.96 -9.79
C ASN A 340 4.74 23.02 -9.18
N ARG A 341 4.35 21.85 -8.64
CA ARG A 341 5.30 20.98 -7.93
C ARG A 341 6.35 20.33 -8.81
N GLN A 342 5.93 19.66 -9.89
CA GLN A 342 6.90 18.98 -10.76
C GLN A 342 7.76 20.00 -11.50
N ARG A 343 7.19 21.16 -11.83
CA ARG A 343 7.92 22.28 -12.41
C ARG A 343 8.95 22.87 -11.44
N GLU A 344 8.58 23.13 -10.18
CA GLU A 344 9.47 23.62 -9.13
C GLU A 344 10.58 22.60 -8.83
N ALA A 345 10.23 21.32 -8.69
CA ALA A 345 11.20 20.25 -8.47
C ALA A 345 12.17 20.12 -9.65
N ALA A 346 11.68 20.23 -10.89
CA ALA A 346 12.54 20.25 -12.07
C ALA A 346 13.51 21.45 -12.06
N ASN A 347 13.04 22.62 -11.63
CA ASN A 347 13.86 23.83 -11.55
C ASN A 347 14.87 23.81 -10.40
N ASP A 348 14.58 23.15 -9.28
CA ASP A 348 15.51 23.02 -8.15
C ASP A 348 16.65 22.03 -8.47
N ARG A 349 16.31 20.78 -8.80
CA ARG A 349 17.29 19.68 -8.97
C ARG A 349 16.90 18.64 -10.02
N GLY A 350 16.04 18.99 -10.96
CA GLY A 350 15.61 18.10 -12.04
C GLY A 350 16.00 18.61 -13.43
N LEU A 351 15.16 18.31 -14.42
CA LEU A 351 15.29 18.79 -15.80
C LEU A 351 14.02 19.54 -16.23
N LEU A 352 14.17 20.80 -16.59
CA LEU A 352 13.09 21.65 -17.08
C LEU A 352 13.26 21.92 -18.59
N PHE A 353 12.25 21.58 -19.38
CA PHE A 353 12.17 21.92 -20.80
C PHE A 353 11.07 22.94 -21.05
N ALA A 354 11.44 24.10 -21.59
CA ALA A 354 10.54 25.25 -21.71
C ALA A 354 9.59 25.21 -22.94
N SER A 355 9.61 24.14 -23.73
CA SER A 355 8.84 24.01 -24.98
C SER A 355 8.41 22.57 -25.20
N ASN A 356 7.55 22.35 -26.19
CA ASN A 356 7.24 21.02 -26.69
C ASN A 356 8.51 20.23 -27.03
N LEU A 357 8.47 18.92 -26.78
CA LEU A 357 9.50 17.99 -27.20
C LEU A 357 8.98 17.13 -28.35
N TYR A 358 9.75 17.08 -29.44
CA TYR A 358 9.53 16.13 -30.52
C TYR A 358 9.71 14.68 -30.03
N SER A 359 10.67 14.47 -29.12
CA SER A 359 10.84 13.19 -28.43
C SER A 359 11.55 13.34 -27.09
N LEU A 360 11.20 12.45 -26.16
CA LEU A 360 11.93 12.19 -24.92
C LEU A 360 12.23 10.68 -24.86
N ASP A 361 13.50 10.33 -24.92
CA ASP A 361 13.98 8.95 -24.89
C ASP A 361 14.61 8.63 -23.53
N LEU A 362 14.20 7.53 -22.89
CA LEU A 362 14.82 6.98 -21.69
C LEU A 362 15.49 5.66 -22.02
N TYR A 363 16.71 5.42 -21.56
CA TYR A 363 17.37 4.14 -21.77
C TYR A 363 18.46 3.85 -20.73
N ALA A 364 18.55 2.58 -20.32
CA ALA A 364 19.58 2.10 -19.40
C ALA A 364 20.76 1.50 -20.19
N THR A 365 21.98 1.73 -19.70
CA THR A 365 23.20 1.29 -20.39
C THR A 365 24.27 0.77 -19.46
N ASP A 366 25.19 -0.03 -20.02
CA ASP A 366 26.41 -0.47 -19.35
C ASP A 366 27.40 0.70 -19.12
N SER A 367 28.57 0.40 -18.56
CA SER A 367 29.62 1.38 -18.29
C SER A 367 30.19 2.07 -19.54
N ASN A 368 29.98 1.48 -20.73
CA ASN A 368 30.43 2.00 -22.02
C ASN A 368 29.34 2.79 -22.75
N GLY A 369 28.11 2.85 -22.21
CA GLY A 369 26.97 3.48 -22.84
C GLY A 369 26.26 2.60 -23.87
N ASN A 370 26.52 1.28 -23.88
CA ASN A 370 25.80 0.34 -24.73
C ASN A 370 24.49 -0.10 -24.07
N LEU A 371 23.46 -0.37 -24.89
CA LEU A 371 22.21 -0.95 -24.42
C LEU A 371 22.45 -2.34 -23.83
N LEU A 372 21.69 -2.67 -22.79
CA LEU A 372 21.78 -3.98 -22.14
C LEU A 372 21.28 -5.09 -23.05
N THR A 373 21.81 -6.30 -22.87
CA THR A 373 21.41 -7.51 -23.61
C THR A 373 20.86 -8.55 -22.67
N ARG A 374 20.03 -9.48 -23.17
CA ARG A 374 19.52 -10.59 -22.35
C ARG A 374 20.50 -11.75 -22.31
N ASN A 375 20.61 -12.36 -21.15
CA ASN A 375 21.30 -13.65 -20.97
C ASN A 375 20.36 -14.84 -21.26
N ALA A 376 20.89 -16.06 -21.16
CA ALA A 376 20.12 -17.30 -21.41
C ALA A 376 18.92 -17.48 -20.46
N SER A 377 18.98 -16.91 -19.26
CA SER A 377 17.88 -16.87 -18.29
C SER A 377 16.92 -15.69 -18.47
N GLY A 378 17.12 -14.88 -19.51
CA GLY A 378 16.26 -13.73 -19.82
C GLY A 378 16.48 -12.48 -18.97
N GLN A 379 17.52 -12.43 -18.13
CA GLN A 379 17.88 -11.26 -17.32
C GLN A 379 18.74 -10.29 -18.15
N TRP A 380 18.62 -8.99 -17.87
CA TRP A 380 19.44 -7.96 -18.49
C TRP A 380 20.86 -7.98 -17.94
N GLN A 381 21.84 -7.95 -18.84
CA GLN A 381 23.26 -7.94 -18.50
C GLN A 381 24.10 -7.08 -19.47
N PRO A 382 25.21 -6.52 -18.99
CA PRO A 382 25.53 -6.35 -17.56
C PRO A 382 24.48 -5.45 -16.87
N ALA A 383 24.48 -5.36 -15.54
CA ALA A 383 23.60 -4.42 -14.84
C ALA A 383 23.86 -2.98 -15.33
N ALA A 384 22.81 -2.16 -15.41
CA ALA A 384 22.99 -0.79 -15.86
C ALA A 384 23.94 0.00 -14.95
N THR A 385 24.90 0.68 -15.56
CA THR A 385 25.75 1.66 -14.87
C THR A 385 25.16 3.07 -14.99
N TYR A 386 24.53 3.38 -16.12
CA TYR A 386 23.98 4.71 -16.37
C TYR A 386 22.52 4.64 -16.78
N GLN A 387 21.76 5.61 -16.27
CA GLN A 387 20.48 6.02 -16.82
C GLN A 387 20.70 7.18 -17.77
N TYR A 388 20.23 7.05 -19.02
CA TYR A 388 20.25 8.12 -20.02
C TYR A 388 18.87 8.75 -20.20
N ILE A 389 18.87 10.04 -20.50
CA ILE A 389 17.70 10.85 -20.86
C ILE A 389 18.08 11.67 -22.09
N LYS A 390 17.35 11.54 -23.20
CA LYS A 390 17.61 12.29 -24.43
C LYS A 390 16.35 13.03 -24.86
N ALA A 391 16.42 14.35 -24.92
CA ALA A 391 15.32 15.22 -25.31
C ALA A 391 15.63 15.92 -26.62
N CYS A 392 14.72 15.86 -27.59
CA CYS A 392 14.88 16.50 -28.90
C CYS A 392 13.70 17.44 -29.15
N THR A 393 13.97 18.64 -29.67
CA THR A 393 12.93 19.63 -30.02
C THR A 393 12.47 19.52 -31.47
N SER A 394 13.18 18.75 -32.31
CA SER A 394 12.76 18.40 -33.67
C SER A 394 13.20 16.97 -34.03
N SER A 395 12.84 16.52 -35.23
CA SER A 395 13.31 15.23 -35.77
C SER A 395 14.81 15.19 -36.07
N SER A 396 15.49 16.34 -36.08
CA SER A 396 16.93 16.41 -36.31
C SER A 396 17.69 15.98 -35.07
N SER A 397 18.68 15.10 -35.25
CA SER A 397 19.61 14.69 -34.18
C SER A 397 20.38 15.86 -33.57
N SER A 398 20.59 16.95 -34.33
CA SER A 398 21.24 18.17 -33.84
C SER A 398 20.41 18.96 -32.83
N SER A 399 19.09 18.71 -32.76
CA SER A 399 18.20 19.32 -31.77
C SER A 399 18.23 18.61 -30.42
N CYS A 400 18.89 17.45 -30.35
CA CYS A 400 18.85 16.58 -29.19
C CYS A 400 19.88 16.99 -28.13
N THR A 401 19.42 17.10 -26.89
CA THR A 401 20.27 17.18 -25.71
C THR A 401 20.23 15.85 -24.98
N GLU A 402 21.39 15.30 -24.66
CA GLU A 402 21.54 14.00 -24.02
C GLU A 402 22.16 14.15 -22.63
N TYR A 403 21.53 13.53 -21.65
CA TYR A 403 21.92 13.52 -20.26
C TYR A 403 22.16 12.10 -19.78
N ARG A 404 23.01 11.95 -18.76
CA ARG A 404 23.15 10.69 -18.03
C ARG A 404 23.47 10.92 -16.56
N TYR A 405 23.08 9.97 -15.72
CA TYR A 405 23.53 9.87 -14.33
C TYR A 405 23.73 8.41 -13.95
N THR A 406 24.45 8.18 -12.86
CA THR A 406 24.68 6.86 -12.26
C THR A 406 24.16 6.84 -10.83
N ASP A 407 24.02 5.64 -10.27
CA ASP A 407 23.67 5.49 -8.86
C ASP A 407 24.78 6.04 -7.96
N GLY A 408 24.39 6.60 -6.82
CA GLY A 408 25.33 7.14 -5.85
C GLY A 408 24.76 8.33 -5.06
N PRO A 409 25.38 8.69 -3.92
CA PRO A 409 24.83 9.67 -3.00
C PRO A 409 24.54 11.03 -3.63
N SER A 410 25.36 11.43 -4.60
CA SER A 410 25.26 12.72 -5.27
C SER A 410 24.48 12.70 -6.58
N LYS A 411 24.02 11.54 -7.09
CA LYS A 411 23.31 11.35 -8.37
C LYS A 411 23.67 12.43 -9.42
N VAL A 412 24.97 12.56 -9.75
CA VAL A 412 25.46 13.69 -10.54
C VAL A 412 24.94 13.54 -11.97
N LEU A 413 24.22 14.56 -12.44
CA LEU A 413 23.68 14.61 -13.79
C LEU A 413 24.69 15.28 -14.71
N TYR A 414 25.06 14.55 -15.76
CA TYR A 414 25.91 15.04 -16.82
C TYR A 414 25.09 15.31 -18.07
N ARG A 415 25.49 16.33 -18.85
CA ARG A 415 25.03 16.59 -20.21
C ARG A 415 26.17 16.33 -21.19
N LYS A 416 25.84 15.75 -22.34
CA LYS A 416 26.80 15.52 -23.42
C LYS A 416 27.18 16.84 -24.08
N SER A 417 28.48 17.05 -24.28
CA SER A 417 29.05 18.19 -25.00
C SER A 417 30.18 17.67 -25.91
N GLY A 418 29.90 17.58 -27.22
CA GLY A 418 30.76 16.86 -28.15
C GLY A 418 30.90 15.39 -27.76
N SER A 419 32.14 14.94 -27.56
CA SER A 419 32.47 13.59 -27.07
C SER A 419 32.56 13.50 -25.54
N SER A 420 32.43 14.62 -24.81
CA SER A 420 32.64 14.71 -23.37
C SER A 420 31.32 14.85 -22.60
N TRP A 421 31.39 14.61 -21.29
CA TRP A 421 30.27 14.74 -20.36
C TRP A 421 30.56 15.84 -19.36
N VAL A 422 29.71 16.87 -19.34
CA VAL A 422 29.84 18.02 -18.43
C VAL A 422 28.80 17.95 -17.33
N VAL A 423 29.19 18.24 -16.09
CA VAL A 423 28.25 18.28 -14.95
C VAL A 423 27.25 19.40 -15.16
N VAL A 424 25.97 19.10 -14.97
CA VAL A 424 24.87 20.07 -15.02
C VAL A 424 24.21 20.23 -13.66
N GLN A 425 24.03 19.14 -12.92
CA GLN A 425 23.32 19.16 -11.65
C GLN A 425 23.91 18.13 -10.69
N ASN A 426 24.00 18.50 -9.41
CA ASN A 426 24.24 17.55 -8.33
C ASN A 426 22.91 17.22 -7.64
N ASN A 427 22.82 16.02 -7.08
CA ASN A 427 21.65 15.48 -6.40
C ASN A 427 20.42 15.49 -7.31
N PHE A 428 20.54 14.96 -8.52
CA PHE A 428 19.42 14.86 -9.45
C PHE A 428 18.23 14.17 -8.78
N ASN A 429 17.09 14.85 -8.76
CA ASN A 429 15.93 14.44 -7.99
C ASN A 429 14.95 13.52 -8.75
N GLY A 430 15.28 13.18 -10.00
CA GLY A 430 14.47 12.27 -10.83
C GLY A 430 13.31 12.94 -11.56
N VAL A 431 13.10 14.26 -11.42
CA VAL A 431 11.99 14.96 -12.06
C VAL A 431 12.39 15.52 -13.42
N ILE A 432 11.60 15.20 -14.44
CA ILE A 432 11.70 15.76 -15.79
C ILE A 432 10.37 16.48 -16.06
N TYR A 433 10.42 17.79 -16.26
CA TYR A 433 9.26 18.62 -16.53
C TYR A 433 9.32 19.25 -17.92
N VAL A 434 8.21 19.22 -18.63
CA VAL A 434 8.05 19.82 -19.96
C VAL A 434 6.88 20.82 -19.92
N GLU A 435 7.14 22.09 -20.21
CA GLU A 435 6.13 23.17 -20.26
C GLU A 435 5.09 22.99 -21.37
N GLY A 436 5.35 22.10 -22.32
CA GLY A 436 4.48 21.78 -23.44
C GLY A 436 4.12 20.29 -23.52
N SER A 437 3.92 19.80 -24.73
CA SER A 437 3.62 18.39 -25.01
C SER A 437 4.88 17.56 -25.26
N ILE A 438 4.79 16.26 -25.06
CA ILE A 438 5.81 15.27 -25.46
C ILE A 438 5.22 14.42 -26.60
N ASP A 439 5.68 14.65 -27.83
CA ASP A 439 5.11 13.97 -29.01
C ASP A 439 5.49 12.48 -29.09
N ARG A 440 6.65 12.12 -28.54
CA ARG A 440 7.20 10.75 -28.56
C ARG A 440 7.98 10.46 -27.29
N LEU A 441 7.32 9.92 -26.29
CA LEU A 441 7.96 9.29 -25.15
C LEU A 441 8.33 7.84 -25.52
N ARG A 442 9.62 7.51 -25.43
CA ARG A 442 10.15 6.24 -25.94
C ARG A 442 11.18 5.62 -25.00
N GLY A 443 11.18 4.29 -24.93
CA GLY A 443 12.35 3.51 -24.56
C GLY A 443 13.20 3.12 -25.77
N PRO A 444 14.21 2.25 -25.55
CA PRO A 444 14.99 1.64 -26.61
C PRO A 444 14.13 0.92 -27.66
N SER A 445 14.61 0.88 -28.91
CA SER A 445 13.99 0.05 -29.94
C SER A 445 14.10 -1.43 -29.59
N ARG A 446 13.09 -2.23 -29.97
CA ARG A 446 13.16 -3.70 -29.90
C ARG A 446 14.29 -4.23 -30.79
N VAL A 447 14.95 -5.28 -30.32
CA VAL A 447 16.01 -6.01 -31.03
C VAL A 447 15.64 -7.49 -31.14
N PRO A 448 15.44 -8.03 -32.36
CA PRO A 448 15.56 -7.36 -33.66
C PRO A 448 14.45 -6.32 -33.90
N ALA A 449 14.71 -5.40 -34.83
CA ALA A 449 13.73 -4.41 -35.25
C ALA A 449 12.43 -5.09 -35.74
N ASN A 450 11.29 -4.42 -35.55
CA ASN A 450 9.94 -4.90 -35.90
C ASN A 450 9.43 -6.11 -35.09
N SER A 451 10.11 -6.52 -34.02
CA SER A 451 9.60 -7.60 -33.17
C SER A 451 8.25 -7.23 -32.53
N SER A 452 7.30 -8.17 -32.54
CA SER A 452 6.03 -8.10 -31.80
C SER A 452 6.14 -8.56 -30.35
N ASN A 453 7.32 -9.04 -29.92
CA ASN A 453 7.57 -9.49 -28.56
C ASN A 453 8.13 -8.32 -27.71
N PRO A 454 7.42 -7.86 -26.66
CA PRO A 454 7.91 -6.82 -25.75
C PRO A 454 9.18 -7.22 -25.00
N ASP A 455 9.52 -8.51 -24.90
CA ASP A 455 10.75 -8.93 -24.24
C ASP A 455 12.02 -8.50 -24.95
N ASN A 456 11.92 -8.23 -26.25
CA ASN A 456 13.01 -7.77 -27.10
C ASN A 456 13.32 -6.28 -26.95
N ALA A 457 12.53 -5.51 -26.17
CA ALA A 457 12.85 -4.13 -25.84
C ALA A 457 13.81 -4.07 -24.64
N PRO A 458 15.03 -3.50 -24.81
CA PRO A 458 15.92 -3.15 -23.71
C PRO A 458 15.26 -2.19 -22.71
N PRO A 459 15.74 -2.14 -21.46
CA PRO A 459 15.12 -1.34 -20.42
C PRO A 459 15.27 0.15 -20.67
N ALA A 460 14.16 0.87 -20.50
CA ALA A 460 14.10 2.32 -20.49
C ALA A 460 14.65 2.89 -19.17
N LEU A 461 14.43 2.18 -18.05
CA LEU A 461 14.89 2.57 -16.72
C LEU A 461 15.92 1.57 -16.18
N ALA A 462 17.06 2.09 -15.75
CA ALA A 462 18.09 1.37 -15.00
C ALA A 462 17.54 0.91 -13.63
N HIS A 463 18.09 -0.15 -13.05
CA HIS A 463 17.59 -0.76 -11.81
C HIS A 463 17.52 0.19 -10.59
N PHE A 464 18.33 1.26 -10.60
CA PHE A 464 18.39 2.30 -9.58
C PHE A 464 17.57 3.56 -9.92
N ALA A 465 17.06 3.67 -11.16
CA ALA A 465 16.46 4.90 -11.66
C ALA A 465 15.04 5.12 -11.11
N GLU A 466 14.85 6.23 -10.41
CA GLU A 466 13.54 6.69 -9.93
C GLU A 466 13.22 7.98 -10.69
N ILE A 467 12.21 7.96 -11.57
CA ILE A 467 11.93 9.06 -12.50
C ILE A 467 10.44 9.42 -12.49
N THR A 468 10.15 10.71 -12.48
CA THR A 468 8.83 11.26 -12.84
C THR A 468 8.97 12.14 -14.07
N ILE A 469 8.28 11.78 -15.14
CA ILE A 469 8.07 12.64 -16.30
C ILE A 469 6.74 13.35 -16.12
N ALA A 470 6.77 14.67 -16.12
CA ALA A 470 5.58 15.49 -16.12
C ALA A 470 5.58 16.43 -17.33
N ALA A 471 4.40 16.59 -17.93
CA ALA A 471 4.18 17.55 -19.01
C ALA A 471 2.95 18.38 -18.67
N ARG A 472 3.00 19.66 -19.05
CA ARG A 472 1.85 20.55 -18.90
C ARG A 472 0.66 20.07 -19.74
N ASN A 473 0.95 19.58 -20.95
CA ASN A 473 -0.04 19.14 -21.93
C ASN A 473 0.10 17.62 -22.18
N ASP A 474 -0.24 17.16 -23.38
CA ASP A 474 -0.24 15.76 -23.76
C ASP A 474 1.13 15.08 -23.71
N ILE A 475 1.12 13.78 -23.36
CA ILE A 475 2.27 12.87 -23.47
C ILE A 475 1.86 11.69 -24.34
N ARG A 476 2.55 11.50 -25.47
CA ARG A 476 2.30 10.35 -26.34
C ARG A 476 3.41 9.29 -26.19
N ILE A 477 3.04 8.10 -25.76
CA ILE A 477 3.92 6.93 -25.63
C ILE A 477 3.95 6.19 -26.97
N THR A 478 5.14 6.11 -27.58
CA THR A 478 5.29 5.50 -28.92
C THR A 478 6.23 4.29 -28.93
N ARG A 479 6.84 3.92 -27.80
CA ARG A 479 7.64 2.69 -27.62
C ARG A 479 7.50 2.15 -26.21
N ASP A 480 7.97 0.91 -26.04
CA ASP A 480 8.03 0.25 -24.74
C ASP A 480 8.79 1.09 -23.71
N LEU A 481 8.31 1.10 -22.47
CA LEU A 481 8.93 1.77 -21.33
C LEU A 481 9.08 0.72 -20.23
N LYS A 482 10.24 0.06 -20.18
CA LYS A 482 10.48 -1.08 -19.29
C LYS A 482 11.53 -0.77 -18.23
N TYR A 483 11.34 -1.34 -17.06
CA TYR A 483 12.33 -1.46 -16.01
C TYR A 483 13.36 -2.53 -16.37
N GLU A 484 14.59 -2.31 -15.92
CA GLU A 484 15.61 -3.35 -15.89
C GLU A 484 15.19 -4.50 -14.97
N ASN A 485 14.75 -4.19 -13.74
CA ASN A 485 14.32 -5.18 -12.76
C ASN A 485 12.85 -4.96 -12.39
N PRO A 486 11.89 -5.59 -13.08
CA PRO A 486 10.48 -5.47 -12.74
C PRO A 486 10.17 -6.16 -11.40
N PRO A 487 9.26 -5.59 -10.57
CA PRO A 487 8.83 -6.21 -9.31
C PRO A 487 7.98 -7.47 -9.49
N CYS A 488 7.30 -7.59 -10.64
CA CYS A 488 6.41 -8.70 -10.95
C CYS A 488 6.86 -9.42 -12.23
N SER A 489 6.71 -10.75 -12.25
CA SER A 489 7.13 -11.62 -13.34
C SER A 489 5.96 -12.17 -14.17
N SER A 490 4.72 -12.04 -13.67
CA SER A 490 3.50 -12.45 -14.35
C SER A 490 2.40 -11.42 -14.20
N SER A 491 1.29 -11.61 -14.92
CA SER A 491 0.09 -10.80 -14.85
C SER A 491 -1.08 -11.64 -14.30
N PRO A 492 -2.13 -11.03 -13.74
CA PRO A 492 -3.32 -11.76 -13.33
C PRO A 492 -3.97 -12.49 -14.52
N THR A 493 -4.41 -13.73 -14.30
CA THR A 493 -5.05 -14.56 -15.34
C THR A 493 -6.28 -15.25 -14.82
N ARG A 494 -7.37 -15.22 -15.60
CA ARG A 494 -8.55 -16.04 -15.34
C ARG A 494 -8.34 -17.46 -15.87
N ASN A 495 -8.50 -18.44 -14.98
CA ASN A 495 -8.39 -19.86 -15.28
C ASN A 495 -9.67 -20.38 -15.96
N PRO A 496 -9.62 -21.56 -16.64
CA PRO A 496 -10.79 -22.15 -17.29
C PRO A 496 -11.98 -22.43 -16.36
N ASP A 497 -11.72 -22.64 -15.06
CA ASP A 497 -12.74 -22.84 -14.03
C ASP A 497 -13.38 -21.52 -13.52
N GLY A 498 -12.94 -20.38 -14.05
CA GLY A 498 -13.41 -19.05 -13.68
C GLY A 498 -12.68 -18.40 -12.51
N SER A 499 -11.83 -19.13 -11.78
CA SER A 499 -10.97 -18.58 -10.74
C SER A 499 -9.91 -17.66 -11.34
N VAL A 500 -9.34 -16.75 -10.53
CA VAL A 500 -8.29 -15.83 -10.96
C VAL A 500 -7.01 -16.10 -10.20
N THR A 501 -5.94 -16.38 -10.94
CA THR A 501 -4.57 -16.43 -10.42
C THR A 501 -4.02 -15.01 -10.40
N ARG A 502 -3.57 -14.54 -9.24
CA ARG A 502 -2.93 -13.23 -9.06
C ARG A 502 -1.56 -13.17 -9.74
N ALA A 503 -1.03 -11.97 -9.92
CA ALA A 503 0.34 -11.80 -10.41
C ALA A 503 1.37 -12.29 -9.39
N THR A 504 2.49 -12.80 -9.88
CA THR A 504 3.66 -13.19 -9.08
C THR A 504 4.59 -11.99 -8.96
N CYS A 505 4.75 -11.49 -7.73
CA CYS A 505 5.54 -10.30 -7.43
C CYS A 505 6.53 -10.58 -6.29
N ASP A 506 7.66 -11.19 -6.63
CA ASP A 506 8.66 -11.63 -5.64
C ASP A 506 9.82 -10.62 -5.48
N ASN A 507 9.94 -9.65 -6.39
CA ASN A 507 11.08 -8.74 -6.47
C ASN A 507 10.75 -7.34 -5.94
N LEU A 508 10.23 -7.27 -4.71
CA LEU A 508 9.64 -6.04 -4.15
C LEU A 508 10.68 -5.02 -3.64
N ASP A 509 11.95 -5.41 -3.48
CA ASP A 509 13.02 -4.56 -2.95
C ASP A 509 13.71 -3.70 -4.02
N VAL A 510 13.34 -3.83 -5.30
CA VAL A 510 13.95 -3.06 -6.39
C VAL A 510 13.55 -1.59 -6.36
N ASN A 511 14.44 -0.74 -6.86
CA ASN A 511 14.27 0.71 -6.78
C ASN A 511 13.61 1.31 -8.02
N ASN A 512 13.87 0.75 -9.21
CA ASN A 512 13.37 1.34 -10.46
C ASN A 512 11.86 1.62 -10.42
N ILE A 513 11.48 2.85 -10.72
CA ILE A 513 10.08 3.28 -10.74
C ILE A 513 9.90 4.48 -11.67
N LEU A 514 8.84 4.42 -12.48
CA LEU A 514 8.47 5.47 -13.42
C LEU A 514 7.09 6.03 -13.09
N GLY A 515 7.00 7.35 -13.03
CA GLY A 515 5.75 8.10 -13.08
C GLY A 515 5.66 8.90 -14.37
N ILE A 516 4.49 8.89 -15.00
CA ILE A 516 4.17 9.75 -16.14
C ILE A 516 2.94 10.55 -15.77
N TYR A 517 3.03 11.88 -15.86
CA TYR A 517 1.99 12.79 -15.42
C TYR A 517 1.70 13.87 -16.47
N ALA A 518 0.53 13.78 -17.12
CA ALA A 518 -0.03 14.87 -17.92
C ALA A 518 -0.92 15.74 -17.03
N GLN A 519 -0.54 16.99 -16.82
CA GLN A 519 -1.21 17.88 -15.87
C GLN A 519 -2.52 18.44 -16.44
N GLY A 520 -2.48 18.86 -17.70
CA GLY A 520 -3.58 19.56 -18.32
C GLY A 520 -3.87 20.92 -17.70
N THR A 521 -4.73 21.64 -18.37
CA THR A 521 -5.26 22.96 -18.07
C THR A 521 -6.76 22.95 -18.38
N SER A 522 -7.46 24.05 -18.14
CA SER A 522 -8.86 24.17 -18.56
C SER A 522 -9.04 24.16 -20.08
N SER A 523 -8.03 24.56 -20.85
CA SER A 523 -8.08 24.64 -22.32
C SER A 523 -7.51 23.43 -23.03
N ASP A 524 -6.61 22.70 -22.38
CA ASP A 524 -5.97 21.48 -22.88
C ASP A 524 -5.98 20.46 -21.75
N PRO A 525 -6.82 19.41 -21.79
CA PRO A 525 -7.00 18.50 -20.67
C PRO A 525 -5.77 17.66 -20.33
N GLY A 526 -4.75 17.61 -21.21
CA GLY A 526 -3.51 16.86 -20.99
C GLY A 526 -3.73 15.36 -20.98
N ASP A 527 -3.65 14.72 -22.14
CA ASP A 527 -3.87 13.29 -22.32
C ASP A 527 -2.56 12.50 -22.30
N ILE A 528 -2.61 11.29 -21.72
CA ILE A 528 -1.57 10.29 -21.96
C ILE A 528 -2.08 9.34 -23.03
N LEU A 529 -1.48 9.39 -24.21
CA LEU A 529 -1.91 8.62 -25.37
C LEU A 529 -0.89 7.56 -25.73
N ILE A 530 -1.33 6.32 -25.85
CA ILE A 530 -0.57 5.26 -26.52
C ILE A 530 -0.75 5.48 -28.01
N GLY A 531 0.37 5.68 -28.71
CA GLY A 531 0.37 6.17 -30.07
C GLY A 531 -0.33 5.24 -31.06
N GLY A 532 -1.32 5.78 -31.77
CA GLY A 532 -2.12 5.08 -32.79
C GLY A 532 -2.07 5.78 -34.15
N GLY A 533 -1.09 6.67 -34.35
CA GLY A 533 -0.86 7.39 -35.60
C GLY A 533 -0.29 6.51 -36.72
N ASP A 534 0.24 7.17 -37.76
CA ASP A 534 0.85 6.50 -38.92
C ASP A 534 2.28 5.99 -38.57
N ALA A 535 2.60 4.74 -38.94
CA ALA A 535 3.95 4.17 -38.83
C ALA A 535 5.01 5.05 -39.51
N SER A 536 4.69 5.69 -40.63
CA SER A 536 5.58 6.60 -41.36
C SER A 536 5.97 7.84 -40.54
N SER A 537 5.07 8.28 -39.66
CA SER A 537 5.29 9.42 -38.75
C SER A 537 6.06 9.05 -37.47
N GLY A 538 6.29 7.74 -37.25
CA GLY A 538 6.90 7.22 -36.03
C GLY A 538 6.06 7.44 -34.77
N LEU A 539 4.75 7.68 -34.93
CA LEU A 539 3.79 7.85 -33.83
C LEU A 539 3.04 6.56 -33.50
N LEU A 540 3.11 5.54 -34.34
CA LEU A 540 2.49 4.24 -34.05
C LEU A 540 3.30 3.47 -33.00
N ALA A 541 2.66 3.13 -31.88
CA ALA A 541 3.20 2.22 -30.88
C ALA A 541 3.33 0.79 -31.44
N PRO A 542 4.33 0.00 -31.01
CA PRO A 542 4.49 -1.38 -31.45
C PRO A 542 3.39 -2.29 -30.87
N ALA A 543 3.08 -3.37 -31.59
CA ALA A 543 2.16 -4.40 -31.10
C ALA A 543 2.64 -4.99 -29.77
N ASN A 544 1.69 -5.36 -28.89
CA ASN A 544 1.96 -5.82 -27.53
C ASN A 544 2.89 -4.85 -26.76
N ILE A 545 2.60 -3.56 -26.76
CA ILE A 545 3.44 -2.56 -26.07
C ILE A 545 3.52 -2.88 -24.57
N ALA A 546 4.73 -2.78 -24.01
CA ALA A 546 4.97 -2.90 -22.57
C ALA A 546 5.27 -1.54 -21.94
N ILE A 547 4.47 -1.17 -20.95
CA ILE A 547 4.61 0.08 -20.19
C ILE A 547 4.73 -0.31 -18.72
N GLN A 548 5.81 0.09 -18.07
CA GLN A 548 6.06 -0.17 -16.66
C GLN A 548 6.24 1.18 -15.96
N GLY A 549 5.24 1.54 -15.17
CA GLY A 549 5.08 2.86 -14.59
C GLY A 549 3.63 3.15 -14.21
N VAL A 550 3.46 4.17 -13.36
CA VAL A 550 2.14 4.74 -13.10
C VAL A 550 1.89 5.90 -14.04
N LEU A 551 0.71 5.91 -14.66
CA LEU A 551 0.26 6.92 -15.62
C LEU A 551 -0.83 7.76 -14.98
N MET A 552 -0.69 9.08 -15.05
CA MET A 552 -1.67 10.00 -14.48
C MET A 552 -2.03 11.13 -15.45
N SER A 553 -3.32 11.37 -15.63
CA SER A 553 -3.86 12.59 -16.25
C SER A 553 -4.84 13.26 -15.28
N SER A 554 -4.57 14.51 -14.87
CA SER A 554 -5.43 15.19 -13.88
C SER A 554 -6.73 15.74 -14.44
N ARG A 555 -6.86 15.93 -15.75
CA ARG A 555 -8.08 16.46 -16.40
C ARG A 555 -8.49 15.69 -17.65
N GLY A 556 -7.61 14.86 -18.18
CA GLY A 556 -7.77 14.11 -19.41
C GLY A 556 -7.99 12.62 -19.20
N ILE A 557 -7.47 11.85 -20.13
CA ILE A 557 -7.56 10.39 -20.18
C ILE A 557 -6.18 9.74 -20.22
N VAL A 558 -6.11 8.46 -19.87
CA VAL A 558 -5.05 7.56 -20.31
C VAL A 558 -5.64 6.56 -21.29
N GLY A 559 -5.30 6.65 -22.56
CA GLY A 559 -5.95 5.85 -23.61
C GLY A 559 -5.09 5.57 -24.82
N VAL A 560 -5.69 4.90 -25.81
CA VAL A 560 -5.08 4.64 -27.11
C VAL A 560 -5.61 5.65 -28.11
N GLU A 561 -4.71 6.34 -28.80
CA GLU A 561 -5.06 7.20 -29.92
C GLU A 561 -5.65 6.36 -31.05
N ASN A 562 -6.73 6.83 -31.70
CA ASN A 562 -7.39 6.09 -32.78
C ASN A 562 -7.81 4.66 -32.41
N TYR A 563 -8.13 4.40 -31.13
CA TYR A 563 -8.47 3.06 -30.61
C TYR A 563 -9.56 2.32 -31.40
N ASN A 564 -10.44 3.06 -32.07
CA ASN A 564 -11.56 2.52 -32.83
C ASN A 564 -11.25 2.29 -34.32
N SER A 565 -10.10 2.74 -34.82
CA SER A 565 -9.75 2.66 -36.25
C SER A 565 -8.42 1.93 -36.53
N ILE A 566 -7.50 1.85 -35.57
CA ILE A 566 -6.28 1.07 -35.76
C ILE A 566 -6.57 -0.44 -35.76
N SER A 567 -5.85 -1.18 -36.60
CA SER A 567 -5.95 -2.65 -36.63
C SER A 567 -5.59 -3.25 -35.27
N PRO A 568 -6.11 -4.44 -34.92
CA PRO A 568 -5.77 -5.14 -33.68
C PRO A 568 -4.25 -5.21 -33.44
N ALA A 569 -3.80 -4.59 -32.35
CA ALA A 569 -2.38 -4.41 -32.04
C ALA A 569 -1.91 -5.26 -30.84
N GLY A 570 -2.68 -6.27 -30.44
CA GLY A 570 -2.41 -7.07 -29.25
C GLY A 570 -2.81 -6.35 -27.97
N ASP A 571 -2.07 -6.54 -26.87
CA ASP A 571 -2.40 -5.95 -25.57
C ASP A 571 -1.46 -4.81 -25.16
N VAL A 572 -1.99 -3.82 -24.43
CA VAL A 572 -1.14 -2.97 -23.58
C VAL A 572 -0.80 -3.76 -22.32
N ASN A 573 0.49 -4.10 -22.18
CA ASN A 573 1.05 -4.77 -21.02
C ASN A 573 1.49 -3.71 -20.02
N LEU A 574 0.61 -3.33 -19.09
CA LEU A 574 0.90 -2.34 -18.05
C LEU A 574 1.36 -3.03 -16.77
N LEU A 575 2.49 -2.59 -16.21
CA LEU A 575 2.89 -2.84 -14.82
C LEU A 575 2.91 -1.52 -14.05
N GLY A 576 1.91 -1.30 -13.19
CA GLY A 576 1.75 -0.05 -12.46
C GLY A 576 0.28 0.29 -12.22
N GLY A 577 -0.13 1.49 -12.63
CA GLY A 577 -1.49 1.99 -12.40
C GLY A 577 -1.89 3.11 -13.36
N ILE A 578 -3.20 3.34 -13.48
CA ILE A 578 -3.79 4.41 -14.29
C ILE A 578 -4.60 5.32 -13.37
N ILE A 579 -4.34 6.63 -13.44
CA ILE A 579 -5.08 7.68 -12.74
C ILE A 579 -5.57 8.66 -13.79
N GLU A 580 -6.88 8.82 -13.94
CA GLU A 580 -7.44 9.62 -15.02
C GLU A 580 -8.69 10.36 -14.58
N TYR A 581 -8.98 11.48 -15.26
CA TYR A 581 -10.19 12.22 -14.98
C TYR A 581 -11.40 11.56 -15.65
N TYR A 582 -11.30 11.29 -16.94
CA TYR A 582 -12.25 10.46 -17.68
C TYR A 582 -11.61 9.13 -18.01
N TYR A 583 -12.43 8.10 -18.23
CA TYR A 583 -11.91 6.79 -18.59
C TYR A 583 -11.45 6.78 -20.06
N GLY A 584 -10.18 6.43 -20.32
CA GLY A 584 -9.64 6.33 -21.67
C GLY A 584 -9.90 4.98 -22.35
N ALA A 585 -10.26 5.01 -23.64
CA ALA A 585 -10.52 3.81 -24.42
C ALA A 585 -9.21 3.20 -24.98
N PHE A 586 -9.12 1.87 -25.00
CA PHE A 586 -7.94 1.14 -25.50
C PHE A 586 -8.21 0.43 -26.83
N GLY A 587 -9.43 -0.02 -27.05
CA GLY A 587 -9.83 -0.74 -28.25
C GLY A 587 -11.32 -1.06 -28.25
N THR A 588 -11.80 -1.63 -29.34
CA THR A 588 -13.19 -2.05 -29.51
C THR A 588 -13.29 -3.56 -29.64
N PHE A 589 -14.49 -4.08 -29.36
CA PHE A 589 -14.81 -5.49 -29.51
C PHE A 589 -16.26 -5.65 -29.95
N ASN A 590 -16.58 -6.77 -30.58
CA ASN A 590 -17.95 -7.14 -30.88
C ASN A 590 -18.67 -7.49 -29.57
N SER A 591 -19.71 -6.74 -29.21
CA SER A 591 -20.42 -6.89 -27.94
C SER A 591 -21.13 -8.24 -27.77
N SER A 592 -21.51 -8.89 -28.87
CA SER A 592 -22.21 -10.19 -28.85
C SER A 592 -21.26 -11.38 -28.76
N THR A 593 -20.10 -11.33 -29.42
CA THR A 593 -19.13 -12.44 -29.45
C THR A 593 -17.95 -12.24 -28.50
N GLY A 594 -17.74 -11.01 -28.03
CA GLY A 594 -16.56 -10.60 -27.28
C GLY A 594 -15.28 -10.54 -28.13
N THR A 595 -15.36 -10.76 -29.44
CA THR A 595 -14.18 -10.77 -30.32
C THR A 595 -13.59 -9.37 -30.43
N PHE A 596 -12.30 -9.24 -30.18
CA PHE A 596 -11.57 -7.98 -30.30
C PHE A 596 -11.52 -7.49 -31.76
N SER A 597 -11.70 -6.19 -32.00
CA SER A 597 -11.91 -5.63 -33.35
C SER A 597 -10.89 -4.58 -33.76
N THR A 598 -10.59 -3.60 -32.90
CA THR A 598 -9.63 -2.51 -33.19
C THR A 598 -8.92 -2.06 -31.92
N GLY A 599 -7.74 -1.46 -32.04
CA GLY A 599 -6.99 -0.94 -30.89
C GLY A 599 -6.09 -1.95 -30.19
N TYR A 600 -5.92 -1.76 -28.88
CA TYR A 600 -5.27 -2.71 -27.99
C TYR A 600 -6.24 -3.31 -26.97
N GLY A 601 -6.00 -4.58 -26.62
CA GLY A 601 -6.51 -5.18 -25.39
C GLY A 601 -5.77 -4.66 -24.16
N ARG A 602 -6.16 -5.14 -22.98
CA ARG A 602 -5.63 -4.67 -21.69
C ARG A 602 -5.08 -5.86 -20.91
N LYS A 603 -3.81 -5.78 -20.53
CA LYS A 603 -3.16 -6.75 -19.65
C LYS A 603 -2.43 -5.99 -18.54
N PHE A 604 -3.16 -5.73 -17.47
CA PHE A 604 -2.70 -4.85 -16.40
C PHE A 604 -2.26 -5.65 -15.18
N THR A 605 -1.08 -5.31 -14.67
CA THR A 605 -0.45 -5.88 -13.49
C THR A 605 -0.19 -4.75 -12.51
N TYR A 606 -0.59 -4.92 -11.26
CA TYR A 606 -0.38 -3.89 -10.25
C TYR A 606 1.02 -4.00 -9.64
N ASP A 607 1.70 -2.86 -9.49
CA ASP A 607 2.97 -2.79 -8.77
C ASP A 607 2.70 -2.73 -7.25
N GLN A 608 2.82 -3.88 -6.58
CA GLN A 608 2.50 -4.01 -5.15
C GLN A 608 3.35 -3.12 -4.23
N ARG A 609 4.51 -2.63 -4.69
CA ARG A 609 5.33 -1.68 -3.92
C ARG A 609 4.58 -0.37 -3.68
N MET A 610 3.68 0.02 -4.59
CA MET A 610 2.93 1.27 -4.49
C MET A 610 1.88 1.26 -3.38
N LEU A 611 1.37 0.09 -3.02
CA LEU A 611 0.49 -0.07 -1.84
C LEU A 611 1.24 0.18 -0.53
N ASN A 612 2.55 -0.06 -0.53
CA ASN A 612 3.43 0.13 0.63
C ASN A 612 4.12 1.51 0.62
N GLY A 613 3.61 2.46 -0.17
CA GLY A 613 4.08 3.84 -0.20
C GLY A 613 5.26 4.13 -1.14
N LYS A 614 5.78 3.14 -1.88
CA LYS A 614 6.77 3.41 -2.95
C LYS A 614 6.08 4.19 -4.07
N ALA A 615 6.59 5.37 -4.41
CA ALA A 615 6.05 6.19 -5.48
C ALA A 615 7.16 6.80 -6.32
N PRO A 616 6.90 7.14 -7.59
CA PRO A 616 7.82 7.97 -8.35
C PRO A 616 8.14 9.29 -7.61
N PRO A 617 9.34 9.84 -7.76
CA PRO A 617 9.76 11.02 -7.02
C PRO A 617 8.88 12.22 -7.39
N TYR A 618 8.36 12.94 -6.39
CA TYR A 618 7.44 14.07 -6.60
C TYR A 618 6.18 13.70 -7.42
N PHE A 619 5.77 12.42 -7.47
CA PHE A 619 4.49 12.06 -8.07
C PHE A 619 3.33 12.68 -7.30
N PRO A 620 2.20 13.04 -7.95
CA PRO A 620 1.08 13.65 -7.26
C PRO A 620 0.56 12.79 -6.10
N THR A 621 0.15 13.44 -5.02
CA THR A 621 -0.48 12.79 -3.88
C THR A 621 -1.93 13.22 -3.73
N THR A 622 -2.70 12.38 -3.05
CA THR A 622 -4.07 12.66 -2.66
C THR A 622 -4.12 13.68 -1.51
N GLU A 623 -5.30 14.18 -1.18
CA GLU A 623 -5.52 14.94 0.05
C GLU A 623 -5.72 14.04 1.28
N LEU A 624 -5.75 12.72 1.08
CA LEU A 624 -5.88 11.74 2.14
C LEU A 624 -4.51 11.39 2.70
N ASP A 625 -4.44 11.32 4.02
CA ASP A 625 -3.28 10.81 4.71
C ASP A 625 -3.27 9.29 4.74
N GLU A 626 -2.07 8.73 4.80
CA GLU A 626 -1.86 7.32 4.99
C GLU A 626 -0.87 7.08 6.12
N VAL A 627 -1.21 6.08 6.92
CA VAL A 627 -0.37 5.59 8.00
C VAL A 627 0.60 4.57 7.42
N GLY A 628 1.89 4.91 7.43
CA GLY A 628 2.96 3.96 7.10
C GLY A 628 3.20 2.96 8.24
N THR A 629 4.24 2.13 8.12
CA THR A 629 4.49 1.05 9.09
C THR A 629 4.81 1.61 10.49
N PRO A 630 3.99 1.32 11.51
CA PRO A 630 4.19 1.80 12.86
C PRO A 630 5.32 1.02 13.54
N ARG A 631 6.04 1.69 14.44
CA ARG A 631 7.07 1.11 15.31
C ARG A 631 6.57 1.12 16.75
N VAL A 632 6.56 -0.04 17.36
CA VAL A 632 6.30 -0.22 18.80
C VAL A 632 7.64 -0.14 19.53
N ILE A 633 7.79 0.86 20.40
CA ILE A 633 8.98 1.00 21.25
C ILE A 633 8.55 0.76 22.70
N SER A 634 9.15 -0.23 23.36
CA SER A 634 8.92 -0.51 24.78
C SER A 634 10.03 0.11 25.63
N PHE A 635 9.68 0.80 26.71
CA PHE A 635 10.63 1.44 27.63
C PHE A 635 10.83 0.66 28.93
N GLY A 636 10.05 -0.40 29.16
CA GLY A 636 10.17 -1.25 30.34
C GLY A 636 9.02 -2.24 30.52
N GLN A 637 9.34 -3.37 31.14
CA GLN A 637 8.38 -4.41 31.54
C GLN A 637 8.40 -4.52 33.07
N ARG A 638 7.23 -4.46 33.70
CA ARG A 638 7.07 -4.70 35.14
C ARG A 638 6.17 -5.90 35.35
N GLU A 639 6.64 -6.85 36.16
CA GLU A 639 5.88 -8.00 36.61
C GLU A 639 5.29 -7.70 37.99
N GLN A 640 4.00 -8.01 38.17
CA GLN A 640 3.35 -7.90 39.48
C GLN A 640 2.80 -9.25 39.91
N VAL A 641 3.15 -9.60 41.15
CA VAL A 641 2.66 -10.76 41.89
C VAL A 641 1.46 -10.30 42.69
N TYR A 642 0.34 -11.02 42.57
CA TYR A 642 -0.83 -10.90 43.45
C TYR A 642 -0.98 -12.17 44.25
#